data_AF-A0A3C2AIH0-F1
#
_entry.id   AF-A0A3C2AIH0-F1
#
_cell.length_a   1.000
_cell.length_b   1.000
_cell.length_c   1.000
_cell.angle_alpha   90.00
_cell.angle_beta   90.00
_cell.angle_gamma   90.00
#
_symmetry.space_group_name_H-M   'P 1'
#
loop_
_entity.id
_entity.type
_entity.pdbx_description
1 polymer ?
#
loop_
_entity_poly.entity_id
_entity_poly.type
_entity_poly.pdbx_seq_one_letter_code
_entity_poly.pdbx_strand_id
1 'polypeptide(L)'
;MKRRKFLSHAKMLAYFPMLPYLKPTSLLAASATVEELVEAAGTTGNERERYELLKQIAANPQYTAEANILVEIADRWANGLEKYWTTDDDLASSIEEEKGYLGGFFAVTSFPQGVFDFLQAGTLDVTSQLPEGFELPSENYPEQIDETSELYPIWAMYKGRMIVWSAVELGLADFYFSSANALLDVAYARFPDNPILQVYRGNDIPWVAQLNESKAPQWANQQRIVLNKLMDIIDFWITERQAPDGQFGGGWGDDVELWRRWIPILVGYDIDHVNAAMKKLANGLWNLERMKDGYTSIQSDVEHSAEDSSDTLAMMLLMNQSGDWSSKVDQIAALFRDNWSGINGEGHRQFKSTYFTANEVSSDEELGFQVNYHFRALQPILLNWHRGADLDYASIIELLDGIYAVTATEGQGKPAWIPPAAMKWPSGEFGGSFDWWNPDAQSGANRGTYAFPRYMESLFTTMAQAYAVTDDVRYKQVLEEMASIRMDQLAGVYSDTSTEGTIGWAAKKAGKNIVEAIEKLAAIGKPLNVDIPSQYSDYHKWVANDDFTELENYLDRQTRAFGYNRMMFMEEVRFTDRVDKFNKEYLGTLPGKDYETPNVNALYSMITGDPGTPFFFPLNKVRWQADPRDTAIRVKNRTDFLEIDLHNFQPSVQSIRMELVDAEEAYVEWESGHIQPISKHLHLHVSPDSSVSFKVLYEMPISAEAEDVEVTVYPNPFINSVNYIVSWKSEYEGEGRVEILNLQGKEVYRQPIQIKSGNNTVFGRWLVGTNKTALESVYVLRVMAGKERIASKKLIRN
;
A
#
# COMPACT_ATOMS: atom_id res chain seq x y z
N MET A 1 39.76 -17.32 1.77
CA MET A 1 38.43 -16.98 1.22
C MET A 1 37.21 -17.49 2.02
N LYS A 2 37.36 -18.00 3.27
CA LYS A 2 36.20 -18.44 4.10
C LYS A 2 36.13 -17.86 5.53
N ARG A 3 37.00 -16.89 5.89
CA ARG A 3 36.99 -16.22 7.21
C ARG A 3 36.67 -14.72 7.18
N ARG A 4 36.51 -14.10 6.00
CA ARG A 4 36.20 -12.67 5.86
C ARG A 4 34.69 -12.34 5.72
N LYS A 5 33.83 -13.32 5.44
CA LYS A 5 32.36 -13.12 5.39
C LYS A 5 31.65 -13.17 6.75
N PHE A 6 32.33 -13.65 7.81
CA PHE A 6 31.75 -13.71 9.16
C PHE A 6 31.91 -12.39 9.93
N LEU A 7 32.88 -11.54 9.55
CA LEU A 7 33.16 -10.27 10.21
C LEU A 7 32.31 -9.09 9.71
N SER A 8 31.57 -9.23 8.59
CA SER A 8 30.61 -8.21 8.14
C SER A 8 29.24 -8.34 8.83
N HIS A 9 28.83 -9.56 9.22
CA HIS A 9 27.61 -9.76 10.01
C HIS A 9 27.77 -9.39 11.48
N ALA A 10 28.99 -9.51 12.04
CA ALA A 10 29.27 -9.16 13.43
C ALA A 10 29.30 -7.65 13.71
N LYS A 11 29.40 -6.79 12.69
CA LYS A 11 29.41 -5.33 12.85
C LYS A 11 28.02 -4.68 12.80
N MET A 12 27.02 -5.37 12.26
CA MET A 12 25.62 -4.89 12.27
C MET A 12 24.97 -5.05 13.66
N LEU A 13 25.50 -5.94 14.50
CA LEU A 13 25.11 -6.12 15.91
C LEU A 13 25.69 -5.06 16.88
N ALA A 14 26.61 -4.21 16.43
CA ALA A 14 27.40 -3.34 17.31
C ALA A 14 26.94 -1.87 17.36
N TYR A 15 25.92 -1.49 16.58
CA TYR A 15 25.37 -0.12 16.55
C TYR A 15 23.88 -0.01 16.89
N PHE A 16 23.24 -1.12 17.24
CA PHE A 16 22.05 -1.03 18.09
C PHE A 16 22.53 -0.56 19.47
N PRO A 17 22.00 0.53 20.06
CA PRO A 17 21.76 0.41 21.47
C PRO A 17 20.85 -0.81 21.59
N MET A 18 21.40 -1.95 22.02
CA MET A 18 20.62 -2.89 22.80
C MET A 18 20.10 -2.08 23.98
N LEU A 19 19.03 -1.33 23.76
CA LEU A 19 18.10 -1.01 24.82
C LEU A 19 17.68 -2.37 25.37
N PRO A 20 17.77 -2.56 26.69
CA PRO A 20 17.56 -3.86 27.29
C PRO A 20 16.08 -4.19 27.13
N TYR A 21 15.70 -4.85 26.03
CA TYR A 21 14.46 -5.60 26.03
C TYR A 21 14.67 -6.72 27.02
N LEU A 22 14.08 -6.46 28.18
CA LEU A 22 14.15 -7.16 29.44
C LEU A 22 14.33 -8.67 29.21
N LYS A 23 15.57 -9.16 29.37
CA LYS A 23 15.72 -10.45 30.07
C LYS A 23 14.85 -10.32 31.32
N PRO A 24 13.99 -11.30 31.67
CA PRO A 24 13.09 -11.20 32.81
C PRO A 24 13.87 -10.69 34.03
N THR A 25 13.71 -9.41 34.33
CA THR A 25 14.38 -8.75 35.42
C THR A 25 13.56 -9.09 36.64
N SER A 26 14.18 -9.85 37.54
CA SER A 26 13.67 -10.23 38.86
C SER A 26 12.35 -11.03 38.86
N LEU A 27 12.45 -12.34 38.61
CA LEU A 27 11.57 -13.25 39.35
C LEU A 27 11.81 -12.96 40.85
N LEU A 28 10.72 -12.71 41.59
CA LEU A 28 10.81 -12.56 43.04
C LEU A 28 11.42 -13.83 43.65
N ALA A 29 12.06 -13.66 44.81
CA ALA A 29 12.61 -14.80 45.52
C ALA A 29 11.50 -15.82 45.85
N ALA A 30 11.84 -17.11 45.92
CA ALA A 30 10.88 -18.17 46.26
C ALA A 30 10.20 -17.98 47.64
N SER A 31 10.66 -17.02 48.45
CA SER A 31 10.09 -16.62 49.73
C SER A 31 9.07 -15.48 49.65
N ALA A 32 8.76 -14.94 48.46
CA ALA A 32 7.80 -13.85 48.30
C ALA A 32 6.39 -14.28 48.70
N THR A 33 5.62 -13.36 49.29
CA THR A 33 4.23 -13.61 49.63
C THR A 33 3.36 -13.60 48.36
N VAL A 34 2.15 -14.19 48.43
CA VAL A 34 1.21 -14.10 47.30
C VAL A 34 0.83 -12.66 47.01
N GLU A 35 0.67 -11.82 48.04
CA GLU A 35 0.38 -10.39 47.86
C GLU A 35 1.49 -9.66 47.09
N GLU A 36 2.77 -9.93 47.41
CA GLU A 36 3.92 -9.39 46.67
C GLU A 36 3.94 -9.87 45.21
N LEU A 37 3.58 -11.14 44.97
CA LEU A 37 3.49 -11.71 43.63
C LEU A 37 2.33 -11.11 42.82
N VAL A 38 1.16 -10.90 43.44
CA VAL A 38 0.00 -10.25 42.82
C VAL A 38 0.33 -8.81 42.45
N GLU A 39 0.96 -8.07 43.36
CA GLU A 39 1.42 -6.71 43.10
C GLU A 39 2.40 -6.66 41.92
N ALA A 40 3.39 -7.54 41.91
CA ALA A 40 4.37 -7.61 40.82
C ALA A 40 3.71 -7.99 39.48
N ALA A 41 2.79 -8.98 39.49
CA ALA A 41 2.09 -9.44 38.29
C ALA A 41 1.17 -8.35 37.74
N GLY A 42 0.46 -7.63 38.60
CA GLY A 42 -0.43 -6.55 38.22
C GLY A 42 0.29 -5.30 37.75
N THR A 43 1.50 -5.02 38.26
CA THR A 43 2.25 -3.79 37.93
C THR A 43 3.22 -3.96 36.75
N THR A 44 3.70 -5.17 36.46
CA THR A 44 4.63 -5.36 35.32
C THR A 44 3.96 -5.03 33.97
N GLY A 45 4.72 -4.34 33.11
CA GLY A 45 4.36 -4.12 31.70
C GLY A 45 4.83 -5.23 30.75
N ASN A 46 5.45 -6.29 31.27
CA ASN A 46 5.99 -7.40 30.47
C ASN A 46 5.14 -8.67 30.67
N GLU A 47 4.52 -9.14 29.59
CA GLU A 47 3.59 -10.28 29.64
C GLU A 47 4.30 -11.61 29.94
N ARG A 48 5.56 -11.80 29.52
CA ARG A 48 6.36 -12.99 29.87
C ARG A 48 6.70 -13.02 31.34
N GLU A 49 7.03 -11.86 31.91
CA GLU A 49 7.25 -11.73 33.35
C GLU A 49 5.95 -12.00 34.13
N ARG A 50 4.83 -11.41 33.69
CA ARG A 50 3.53 -11.64 34.31
C ARG A 50 3.15 -13.12 34.29
N TYR A 51 3.33 -13.81 33.17
CA TYR A 51 3.08 -15.25 33.05
C TYR A 51 3.88 -16.07 34.08
N GLU A 52 5.17 -15.77 34.28
CA GLU A 52 5.98 -16.48 35.28
C GLU A 52 5.62 -16.13 36.74
N LEU A 53 5.19 -14.89 37.01
CA LEU A 53 4.67 -14.50 38.32
C LEU A 53 3.34 -15.20 38.64
N LEU A 54 2.42 -15.26 37.67
CA LEU A 54 1.15 -15.97 37.80
C LEU A 54 1.34 -17.47 38.06
N LYS A 55 2.35 -18.09 37.45
CA LYS A 55 2.73 -19.48 37.75
C LYS A 55 3.20 -19.67 39.19
N GLN A 56 3.94 -18.70 39.74
CA GLN A 56 4.35 -18.75 41.14
C GLN A 56 3.15 -18.61 42.08
N ILE A 57 2.16 -17.78 41.73
CA ILE A 57 0.90 -17.68 42.47
C ILE A 57 0.12 -19.00 42.39
N ALA A 58 0.05 -19.61 41.20
CA ALA A 58 -0.67 -20.87 40.99
C ALA A 58 -0.10 -22.05 41.79
N ALA A 59 1.18 -21.98 42.21
CA ALA A 59 1.79 -22.96 43.10
C ALA A 59 1.23 -22.92 44.53
N ASN A 60 0.52 -21.86 44.91
CA ASN A 60 -0.19 -21.78 46.19
C ASN A 60 -1.58 -22.43 46.07
N PRO A 61 -1.90 -23.50 46.83
CA PRO A 61 -3.17 -24.22 46.74
C PRO A 61 -4.43 -23.37 46.92
N GLN A 62 -4.33 -22.25 47.64
CA GLN A 62 -5.46 -21.34 47.84
C GLN A 62 -5.85 -20.59 46.55
N TYR A 63 -4.88 -20.29 45.68
CA TYR A 63 -5.06 -19.47 44.49
C TYR A 63 -4.95 -20.27 43.19
N THR A 64 -4.63 -21.57 43.25
CA THR A 64 -4.34 -22.40 42.07
C THR A 64 -5.41 -22.33 40.98
N ALA A 65 -6.69 -22.45 41.33
CA ALA A 65 -7.77 -22.45 40.32
C ALA A 65 -7.86 -21.11 39.58
N GLU A 66 -7.97 -20.01 40.33
CA GLU A 66 -8.06 -18.64 39.80
C GLU A 66 -6.79 -18.22 39.05
N ALA A 67 -5.62 -18.52 39.61
CA ALA A 67 -4.35 -18.22 38.98
C ALA A 67 -4.16 -18.99 37.68
N ASN A 68 -4.63 -20.24 37.58
CA ASN A 68 -4.54 -21.02 36.34
C ASN A 68 -5.34 -20.41 35.19
N ILE A 69 -6.50 -19.80 35.47
CA ILE A 69 -7.27 -19.04 34.46
C ILE A 69 -6.39 -17.91 33.90
N LEU A 70 -5.73 -17.16 34.77
CA LEU A 70 -4.84 -16.06 34.35
C LEU A 70 -3.57 -16.55 33.66
N VAL A 71 -2.99 -17.67 34.12
CA VAL A 71 -1.82 -18.29 33.52
C VAL A 71 -2.09 -18.66 32.07
N GLU A 72 -3.26 -19.24 31.76
CA GLU A 72 -3.64 -19.61 30.39
C GLU A 72 -3.66 -18.40 29.46
N ILE A 73 -4.32 -17.32 29.87
CA ILE A 73 -4.41 -16.09 29.06
C ILE A 73 -3.04 -15.44 28.91
N ALA A 74 -2.31 -15.28 30.02
CA ALA A 74 -0.99 -14.67 30.02
C ALA A 74 -0.02 -15.46 29.14
N ASP A 75 -0.14 -16.80 29.12
CA ASP A 75 0.68 -17.65 28.27
C ASP A 75 0.42 -17.41 26.79
N ARG A 76 -0.87 -17.36 26.38
CA ARG A 76 -1.25 -17.04 25.00
C ARG A 76 -0.78 -15.64 24.60
N TRP A 77 -0.88 -14.66 25.50
CA TRP A 77 -0.45 -13.29 25.26
C TRP A 77 1.07 -13.14 25.11
N ALA A 78 1.83 -13.90 25.90
CA ALA A 78 3.28 -13.77 26.05
C ALA A 78 4.11 -14.72 25.17
N ASN A 79 3.58 -15.91 24.90
CA ASN A 79 4.25 -17.03 24.26
C ASN A 79 3.45 -17.59 23.07
N GLY A 80 2.57 -16.77 22.49
CA GLY A 80 1.74 -17.10 21.31
C GLY A 80 2.55 -17.79 20.21
N LEU A 81 3.64 -17.16 19.77
CA LEU A 81 4.48 -17.69 18.69
C LEU A 81 5.18 -19.00 19.07
N GLU A 82 5.80 -19.06 20.26
CA GLU A 82 6.63 -20.21 20.64
C GLU A 82 5.82 -21.47 20.95
N LYS A 83 4.57 -21.33 21.39
CA LYS A 83 3.76 -22.45 21.89
C LYS A 83 2.51 -22.74 21.09
N TYR A 84 1.92 -21.72 20.46
CA TYR A 84 0.58 -21.80 19.89
C TYR A 84 0.54 -21.60 18.37
N TRP A 85 1.64 -21.15 17.75
CA TRP A 85 1.79 -21.26 16.30
C TRP A 85 1.95 -22.73 15.91
N THR A 86 1.25 -23.12 14.84
CA THR A 86 1.26 -24.47 14.27
C THR A 86 1.34 -24.41 12.76
N THR A 87 1.83 -25.49 12.16
CA THR A 87 1.82 -25.73 10.70
C THR A 87 0.71 -26.70 10.28
N ASP A 88 -0.14 -27.16 11.21
CA ASP A 88 -1.16 -28.17 10.91
C ASP A 88 -2.29 -27.58 10.05
N ASP A 89 -2.35 -28.03 8.80
CA ASP A 89 -3.43 -27.76 7.83
C ASP A 89 -4.78 -28.40 8.24
N ASP A 90 -4.86 -29.22 9.30
CA ASP A 90 -6.15 -29.75 9.78
C ASP A 90 -7.04 -28.67 10.43
N LEU A 91 -6.49 -27.46 10.64
CA LEU A 91 -7.21 -26.24 11.01
C LEU A 91 -7.65 -25.40 9.80
N ALA A 92 -7.47 -25.87 8.55
CA ALA A 92 -7.68 -25.19 7.24
C ALA A 92 -9.03 -24.51 6.98
N SER A 93 -9.94 -24.53 7.95
CA SER A 93 -11.23 -23.84 7.91
C SER A 93 -11.64 -23.30 9.29
N SER A 94 -10.70 -23.13 10.21
CA SER A 94 -10.96 -22.67 11.58
C SER A 94 -10.60 -21.20 11.74
N ILE A 95 -11.39 -20.52 12.54
CA ILE A 95 -11.21 -19.08 12.82
C ILE A 95 -9.88 -18.82 13.55
N GLU A 96 -9.36 -19.79 14.31
CA GLU A 96 -8.04 -19.67 14.95
C GLU A 96 -6.89 -19.58 13.94
N GLU A 97 -7.04 -20.14 12.74
CA GLU A 97 -6.07 -19.96 11.65
C GLU A 97 -6.24 -18.60 10.99
N GLU A 98 -7.47 -18.22 10.62
CA GLU A 98 -7.74 -16.93 9.96
C GLU A 98 -7.36 -15.73 10.82
N LYS A 99 -7.43 -15.86 12.15
CA LYS A 99 -7.07 -14.83 13.13
C LYS A 99 -5.75 -15.07 13.87
N GLY A 100 -5.05 -16.14 13.48
CA GLY A 100 -3.71 -16.49 13.92
C GLY A 100 -3.49 -16.66 15.43
N TYR A 101 -2.23 -16.88 15.80
CA TYR A 101 -1.84 -17.19 17.19
C TYR A 101 -1.92 -16.00 18.16
N LEU A 102 -2.12 -14.77 17.67
CA LEU A 102 -2.21 -13.56 18.50
C LEU A 102 -3.61 -13.30 19.05
N GLY A 103 -4.58 -13.13 18.15
CA GLY A 103 -5.95 -12.74 18.46
C GLY A 103 -6.96 -13.89 18.40
N GLY A 104 -6.67 -14.93 17.60
CA GLY A 104 -7.63 -16.00 17.28
C GLY A 104 -8.24 -16.68 18.50
N PHE A 105 -7.42 -16.95 19.53
CA PHE A 105 -7.87 -17.68 20.73
C PHE A 105 -8.95 -16.96 21.55
N PHE A 106 -9.08 -15.63 21.42
CA PHE A 106 -10.12 -14.88 22.15
C PHE A 106 -11.06 -14.10 21.26
N ALA A 107 -10.76 -13.91 19.97
CA ALA A 107 -11.64 -13.18 19.06
C ALA A 107 -13.04 -13.79 19.03
N VAL A 108 -13.12 -15.13 19.05
CA VAL A 108 -14.38 -15.90 18.99
C VAL A 108 -15.10 -16.04 20.32
N THR A 109 -14.38 -15.97 21.44
CA THR A 109 -14.95 -16.19 22.79
C THR A 109 -15.17 -14.89 23.56
N SER A 110 -14.66 -13.76 23.05
CA SER A 110 -14.87 -12.43 23.67
C SER A 110 -16.28 -11.92 23.43
N PHE A 111 -16.97 -12.44 22.42
CA PHE A 111 -18.36 -12.18 22.06
C PHE A 111 -19.14 -13.49 22.00
N PRO A 112 -20.48 -13.47 22.14
CA PRO A 112 -21.29 -14.68 21.93
C PRO A 112 -21.05 -15.27 20.54
N GLN A 113 -20.99 -16.61 20.42
CA GLN A 113 -20.93 -17.29 19.11
C GLN A 113 -22.00 -16.77 18.13
N GLY A 114 -23.21 -16.45 18.62
CA GLY A 114 -24.25 -15.85 17.77
C GLY A 114 -23.98 -14.41 17.31
N VAL A 115 -23.17 -13.62 18.01
CA VAL A 115 -22.70 -12.31 17.51
C VAL A 115 -21.57 -12.52 16.51
N PHE A 116 -20.67 -13.46 16.79
CA PHE A 116 -19.54 -13.78 15.93
C PHE A 116 -19.99 -14.43 14.60
N ASP A 117 -20.86 -15.44 14.65
CA ASP A 117 -21.51 -16.07 13.49
C ASP A 117 -22.28 -15.04 12.66
N PHE A 118 -22.95 -14.09 13.32
CA PHE A 118 -23.69 -13.03 12.64
C PHE A 118 -22.76 -11.98 12.01
N LEU A 119 -21.57 -11.72 12.56
CA LEU A 119 -20.56 -10.80 12.02
C LEU A 119 -19.74 -11.44 10.89
N GLN A 120 -19.40 -12.74 10.98
CA GLN A 120 -18.80 -13.51 9.88
C GLN A 120 -19.80 -13.77 8.75
N ALA A 121 -21.07 -14.00 9.10
CA ALA A 121 -22.16 -13.99 8.14
C ALA A 121 -22.66 -12.56 7.86
N GLY A 122 -21.94 -11.52 8.31
CA GLY A 122 -22.11 -10.06 8.13
C GLY A 122 -23.51 -9.43 8.26
N THR A 123 -24.41 -10.12 8.94
CA THR A 123 -25.87 -9.88 8.93
C THR A 123 -26.35 -8.65 9.71
N LEU A 124 -25.46 -7.81 10.27
CA LEU A 124 -25.83 -6.64 11.07
C LEU A 124 -25.19 -5.36 10.53
N ASP A 125 -26.05 -4.41 10.11
CA ASP A 125 -25.71 -2.99 10.18
C ASP A 125 -25.73 -2.59 11.67
N VAL A 126 -24.59 -2.79 12.33
CA VAL A 126 -24.43 -2.49 13.76
C VAL A 126 -24.57 -1.00 14.04
N THR A 127 -24.57 -0.13 13.03
CA THR A 127 -24.75 1.31 13.26
C THR A 127 -26.21 1.70 13.50
N SER A 128 -27.19 0.81 13.28
CA SER A 128 -28.60 1.23 13.31
C SER A 128 -29.62 0.44 14.14
N GLN A 129 -29.36 -0.75 14.70
CA GLN A 129 -30.28 -1.39 15.68
C GLN A 129 -29.76 -2.69 16.31
N LEU A 130 -29.32 -2.66 17.58
CA LEU A 130 -29.51 -3.81 18.46
C LEU A 130 -31.00 -3.83 18.90
N PRO A 131 -31.67 -5.01 18.97
CA PRO A 131 -33.07 -5.07 19.40
C PRO A 131 -33.29 -4.43 20.77
N GLU A 132 -34.35 -3.65 20.92
CA GLU A 132 -34.75 -3.05 22.19
C GLU A 132 -35.02 -4.18 23.21
N GLY A 133 -34.20 -4.25 24.28
CA GLY A 133 -34.27 -5.33 25.28
C GLY A 133 -33.27 -6.48 25.10
N PHE A 134 -32.24 -6.33 24.24
CA PHE A 134 -31.13 -7.26 24.20
C PHE A 134 -30.29 -7.14 25.51
N GLU A 135 -30.56 -8.00 26.47
CA GLU A 135 -29.64 -8.24 27.58
C GLU A 135 -28.49 -9.12 27.07
N LEU A 136 -27.26 -8.65 27.26
CA LEU A 136 -26.01 -9.40 26.99
C LEU A 136 -25.62 -10.19 28.25
N PRO A 137 -25.64 -11.54 28.24
CA PRO A 137 -24.81 -12.26 29.20
C PRO A 137 -24.20 -13.61 28.75
N SER A 138 -23.03 -13.90 29.33
CA SER A 138 -22.50 -15.22 29.77
C SER A 138 -21.59 -16.11 28.90
N GLU A 139 -20.95 -15.62 27.83
CA GLU A 139 -19.70 -16.27 27.40
C GLU A 139 -18.52 -15.66 28.17
N ASN A 140 -18.35 -16.18 29.38
CA ASN A 140 -17.34 -15.80 30.36
C ASN A 140 -15.98 -16.39 29.96
N TYR A 141 -15.43 -16.03 28.79
CA TYR A 141 -14.01 -16.25 28.56
C TYR A 141 -13.22 -14.95 28.76
N PRO A 142 -12.16 -14.97 29.58
CA PRO A 142 -11.86 -16.02 30.57
C PRO A 142 -12.95 -16.18 31.63
N GLU A 143 -13.02 -17.37 32.25
CA GLU A 143 -13.94 -17.64 33.36
C GLU A 143 -13.77 -16.55 34.42
N GLN A 144 -14.89 -16.00 34.91
CA GLN A 144 -14.83 -14.89 35.85
C GLN A 144 -14.29 -15.37 37.20
N ILE A 145 -13.24 -14.69 37.67
CA ILE A 145 -12.73 -14.83 39.04
C ILE A 145 -13.65 -14.07 39.99
N ASP A 146 -13.84 -14.59 41.22
CA ASP A 146 -14.65 -13.93 42.25
C ASP A 146 -14.15 -12.48 42.48
N GLU A 147 -15.07 -11.51 42.47
CA GLU A 147 -14.73 -10.08 42.59
C GLU A 147 -14.01 -9.74 43.91
N THR A 148 -14.14 -10.60 44.92
CA THR A 148 -13.45 -10.46 46.21
C THR A 148 -12.03 -11.02 46.22
N SER A 149 -11.60 -11.73 45.16
CA SER A 149 -10.26 -12.28 45.04
C SER A 149 -9.21 -11.18 44.78
N GLU A 150 -8.03 -11.35 45.37
CA GLU A 150 -6.82 -10.56 45.08
C GLU A 150 -6.42 -10.61 43.59
N LEU A 151 -6.84 -11.65 42.85
CA LEU A 151 -6.53 -11.82 41.43
C LEU A 151 -7.55 -11.15 40.49
N TYR A 152 -8.70 -10.72 41.01
CA TYR A 152 -9.76 -10.11 40.20
C TYR A 152 -9.29 -8.88 39.41
N PRO A 153 -8.48 -7.95 39.96
CA PRO A 153 -7.99 -6.82 39.17
C PRO A 153 -7.09 -7.21 37.99
N ILE A 154 -6.34 -8.31 38.08
CA ILE A 154 -5.54 -8.84 36.95
C ILE A 154 -6.46 -9.48 35.90
N TRP A 155 -7.52 -10.18 36.34
CA TRP A 155 -8.56 -10.69 35.44
C TRP A 155 -9.26 -9.56 34.68
N ALA A 156 -9.67 -8.51 35.40
CA ALA A 156 -10.34 -7.36 34.81
C ALA A 156 -9.46 -6.65 33.78
N MET A 157 -8.14 -6.56 34.03
CA MET A 157 -7.17 -6.07 33.06
C MET A 157 -7.20 -6.87 31.75
N TYR A 158 -7.11 -8.21 31.81
CA TYR A 158 -7.13 -9.04 30.60
C TYR A 158 -8.48 -8.98 29.88
N LYS A 159 -9.60 -9.16 30.59
CA LYS A 159 -10.93 -9.11 29.97
C LYS A 159 -11.19 -7.75 29.31
N GLY A 160 -10.82 -6.65 29.96
CA GLY A 160 -10.92 -5.31 29.41
C GLY A 160 -10.10 -5.16 28.11
N ARG A 161 -8.83 -5.58 28.12
CA ARG A 161 -7.96 -5.53 26.93
C ARG A 161 -8.49 -6.36 25.76
N MET A 162 -8.98 -7.57 26.04
CA MET A 162 -9.58 -8.45 25.03
C MET A 162 -10.81 -7.81 24.38
N ILE A 163 -11.71 -7.24 25.19
CA ILE A 163 -12.89 -6.53 24.67
C ILE A 163 -12.48 -5.34 23.80
N VAL A 164 -11.50 -4.52 24.24
CA VAL A 164 -11.02 -3.39 23.42
C VAL A 164 -10.48 -3.87 22.08
N TRP A 165 -9.57 -4.83 22.06
CA TRP A 165 -8.97 -5.31 20.81
C TRP A 165 -10.01 -5.91 19.87
N SER A 166 -10.95 -6.68 20.41
CA SER A 166 -11.99 -7.30 19.60
C SER A 166 -12.99 -6.26 19.06
N ALA A 167 -13.25 -5.18 19.81
CA ALA A 167 -14.07 -4.07 19.34
C ALA A 167 -13.32 -3.17 18.32
N VAL A 168 -12.00 -3.00 18.45
CA VAL A 168 -11.16 -2.35 17.44
C VAL A 168 -11.14 -3.15 16.14
N GLU A 169 -11.09 -4.47 16.25
CA GLU A 169 -11.09 -5.38 15.10
C GLU A 169 -12.38 -5.26 14.27
N LEU A 170 -13.52 -5.29 14.95
CA LEU A 170 -14.84 -5.37 14.35
C LEU A 170 -15.52 -4.00 14.16
N GLY A 171 -14.87 -2.90 14.57
CA GLY A 171 -15.44 -1.56 14.50
C GLY A 171 -16.65 -1.34 15.43
N LEU A 172 -16.66 -1.96 16.62
CA LEU A 172 -17.81 -1.99 17.54
C LEU A 172 -17.66 -1.06 18.75
N ALA A 173 -16.99 0.08 18.56
CA ALA A 173 -16.65 1.04 19.62
C ALA A 173 -17.85 1.41 20.51
N ASP A 174 -18.99 1.75 19.89
CA ASP A 174 -20.19 2.25 20.57
C ASP A 174 -20.83 1.24 21.53
N PHE A 175 -20.55 -0.06 21.34
CA PHE A 175 -21.17 -1.12 22.13
C PHE A 175 -20.30 -1.58 23.30
N TYR A 176 -18.98 -1.59 23.12
CA TYR A 176 -18.11 -2.39 24.00
C TYR A 176 -17.09 -1.58 24.81
N PHE A 177 -16.74 -0.36 24.39
CA PHE A 177 -15.71 0.41 25.10
C PHE A 177 -16.13 0.82 26.50
N SER A 178 -17.41 1.10 26.75
CA SER A 178 -17.91 1.41 28.10
C SER A 178 -17.69 0.26 29.08
N SER A 179 -18.03 -0.97 28.69
CA SER A 179 -17.85 -2.17 29.50
C SER A 179 -16.36 -2.50 29.69
N ALA A 180 -15.55 -2.34 28.64
CA ALA A 180 -14.11 -2.52 28.74
C ALA A 180 -13.47 -1.51 29.70
N ASN A 181 -13.86 -0.24 29.62
CA ASN A 181 -13.34 0.82 30.47
C ASN A 181 -13.67 0.58 31.94
N ALA A 182 -14.85 0.05 32.27
CA ALA A 182 -15.21 -0.29 33.65
C ALA A 182 -14.28 -1.37 34.24
N LEU A 183 -13.92 -2.39 33.46
CA LEU A 183 -12.96 -3.42 33.89
C LEU A 183 -11.54 -2.87 34.02
N LEU A 184 -11.12 -2.03 33.07
CA LEU A 184 -9.82 -1.37 33.10
C LEU A 184 -9.70 -0.40 34.28
N ASP A 185 -10.80 0.23 34.71
CA ASP A 185 -10.88 1.06 35.92
C ASP A 185 -10.61 0.26 37.19
N VAL A 186 -11.15 -0.96 37.31
CA VAL A 186 -10.86 -1.87 38.44
C VAL A 186 -9.37 -2.20 38.48
N ALA A 187 -8.79 -2.58 37.34
CA ALA A 187 -7.38 -2.90 37.25
C ALA A 187 -6.48 -1.70 37.58
N TYR A 188 -6.79 -0.53 37.02
CA TYR A 188 -6.00 0.69 37.21
C TYR A 188 -6.06 1.20 38.66
N ALA A 189 -7.19 1.05 39.34
CA ALA A 189 -7.31 1.40 40.75
C ALA A 189 -6.36 0.59 41.65
N ARG A 190 -6.08 -0.68 41.28
CA ARG A 190 -5.16 -1.55 42.02
C ARG A 190 -3.70 -1.38 41.60
N PHE A 191 -3.45 -1.22 40.29
CA PHE A 191 -2.11 -1.17 39.68
C PHE A 191 -1.91 0.11 38.87
N PRO A 192 -1.95 1.30 39.49
CA PRO A 192 -1.83 2.56 38.76
C PRO A 192 -0.49 2.69 38.06
N ASP A 193 0.58 2.07 38.57
CA ASP A 193 1.93 2.16 37.98
C ASP A 193 2.14 1.21 36.79
N ASN A 194 1.14 0.40 36.42
CA ASN A 194 1.22 -0.47 35.25
C ASN A 194 1.26 0.36 33.94
N PRO A 195 2.34 0.26 33.13
CA PRO A 195 2.49 1.10 31.94
C PRO A 195 1.47 0.81 30.84
N ILE A 196 0.93 -0.42 30.76
CA ILE A 196 -0.12 -0.78 29.81
C ILE A 196 -1.42 -0.07 30.21
N LEU A 197 -1.83 -0.21 31.47
CA LEU A 197 -3.07 0.40 31.97
C LEU A 197 -3.02 1.93 31.89
N GLN A 198 -1.84 2.53 32.09
CA GLN A 198 -1.62 3.96 31.86
C GLN A 198 -2.07 4.38 30.45
N VAL A 199 -1.65 3.65 29.40
CA VAL A 199 -2.07 3.96 28.02
C VAL A 199 -3.58 3.76 27.84
N TYR A 200 -4.14 2.65 28.33
CA TYR A 200 -5.59 2.39 28.25
C TYR A 200 -6.44 3.46 28.97
N ARG A 201 -5.88 4.15 29.96
CA ARG A 201 -6.50 5.30 30.64
C ARG A 201 -6.25 6.63 29.95
N GLY A 202 -5.62 6.63 28.77
CA GLY A 202 -5.31 7.82 28.00
C GLY A 202 -4.08 8.56 28.52
N ASN A 203 -3.18 7.95 29.29
CA ASN A 203 -1.90 8.59 29.61
C ASN A 203 -0.92 8.34 28.47
N ASP A 204 -0.49 9.42 27.83
CA ASP A 204 0.40 9.36 26.67
C ASP A 204 1.81 9.01 27.11
N ILE A 205 2.32 7.86 26.67
CA ILE A 205 3.70 7.44 26.93
C ILE A 205 4.54 7.87 25.73
N PRO A 206 5.46 8.86 25.87
CA PRO A 206 6.24 9.34 24.74
C PRO A 206 7.17 8.27 24.17
N TRP A 207 7.09 8.04 22.86
CA TRP A 207 8.04 7.22 22.13
C TRP A 207 9.20 8.10 21.65
N VAL A 208 10.05 8.52 22.58
CA VAL A 208 11.13 9.47 22.29
C VAL A 208 12.17 8.83 21.36
N ALA A 209 12.41 9.46 20.20
CA ALA A 209 13.63 9.28 19.43
C ALA A 209 14.36 10.64 19.40
N GLN A 210 15.44 10.79 20.17
CA GLN A 210 16.27 12.00 20.09
C GLN A 210 17.15 11.94 18.84
N LEU A 211 16.57 12.24 17.68
CA LEU A 211 17.24 12.16 16.37
C LEU A 211 17.39 13.54 15.70
N ASN A 212 17.17 14.62 16.43
CA ASN A 212 17.26 15.97 15.87
C ASN A 212 18.72 16.42 15.73
N GLU A 213 19.16 16.58 14.50
CA GLU A 213 20.46 17.16 14.15
C GLU A 213 20.26 18.59 13.67
N SER A 214 20.83 19.55 14.41
CA SER A 214 20.63 20.98 14.15
C SER A 214 21.15 21.48 12.80
N LYS A 215 22.02 20.72 12.14
CA LYS A 215 22.56 21.02 10.81
C LYS A 215 21.70 20.47 9.67
N ALA A 216 20.84 19.49 9.95
CA ALA A 216 19.97 18.90 8.94
C ALA A 216 18.73 19.80 8.72
N PRO A 217 18.20 19.88 7.49
CA PRO A 217 16.93 20.55 7.23
C PRO A 217 15.80 19.96 8.09
N GLN A 218 14.83 20.79 8.47
CA GLN A 218 13.71 20.37 9.34
C GLN A 218 12.93 19.19 8.75
N TRP A 219 12.57 19.27 7.46
CA TRP A 219 11.90 18.18 6.74
C TRP A 219 12.69 16.86 6.81
N ALA A 220 14.03 16.93 6.74
CA ALA A 220 14.89 15.75 6.77
C ALA A 220 14.85 15.12 8.17
N ASN A 221 14.97 15.93 9.23
CA ASN A 221 14.84 15.46 10.61
C ASN A 221 13.47 14.81 10.87
N GLN A 222 12.37 15.43 10.43
CA GLN A 222 11.03 14.88 10.62
C GLN A 222 10.82 13.59 9.83
N GLN A 223 11.25 13.54 8.56
CA GLN A 223 11.18 12.32 7.76
C GLN A 223 12.00 11.19 8.38
N ARG A 224 13.22 11.47 8.85
CA ARG A 224 14.06 10.50 9.56
C ARG A 224 13.36 9.94 10.79
N ILE A 225 12.71 10.79 11.59
CA ILE A 225 11.93 10.33 12.75
C ILE A 225 10.86 9.34 12.30
N VAL A 226 10.02 9.70 11.33
CA VAL A 226 8.93 8.82 10.84
C VAL A 226 9.48 7.50 10.29
N LEU A 227 10.53 7.54 9.47
CA LEU A 227 11.16 6.33 8.91
C LEU A 227 11.80 5.44 9.98
N ASN A 228 12.43 6.02 11.01
CA ASN A 228 12.96 5.25 12.14
C ASN A 228 11.83 4.50 12.87
N LYS A 229 10.72 5.19 13.16
CA LYS A 229 9.56 4.58 13.84
C LYS A 229 8.94 3.47 13.00
N LEU A 230 8.77 3.71 11.71
CA LEU A 230 8.23 2.70 10.79
C LEU A 230 9.16 1.47 10.72
N MET A 231 10.47 1.68 10.64
CA MET A 231 11.43 0.58 10.65
C MET A 231 11.50 -0.15 11.99
N ASP A 232 11.31 0.52 13.13
CA ASP A 232 11.25 -0.13 14.44
C ASP A 232 10.03 -1.06 14.54
N ILE A 233 8.89 -0.64 13.98
CA ILE A 233 7.69 -1.48 13.86
C ILE A 233 7.99 -2.69 12.98
N ILE A 234 8.50 -2.46 11.76
CA ILE A 234 8.83 -3.53 10.80
C ILE A 234 9.80 -4.54 11.42
N ASP A 235 10.90 -4.07 12.00
CA ASP A 235 11.92 -4.94 12.58
C ASP A 235 11.36 -5.74 13.76
N PHE A 236 10.52 -5.15 14.62
CA PHE A 236 9.84 -5.89 15.69
C PHE A 236 8.98 -7.03 15.13
N TRP A 237 8.11 -6.75 14.15
CA TRP A 237 7.25 -7.78 13.57
C TRP A 237 8.07 -8.90 12.91
N ILE A 238 9.14 -8.55 12.19
CA ILE A 238 10.04 -9.54 11.57
C ILE A 238 10.77 -10.39 12.61
N THR A 239 11.26 -9.78 13.69
CA THR A 239 12.15 -10.44 14.64
C THR A 239 11.42 -11.17 15.76
N GLU A 240 10.33 -10.60 16.26
CA GLU A 240 9.61 -11.09 17.45
C GLU A 240 8.29 -11.81 17.10
N ARG A 241 7.75 -11.62 15.89
CA ARG A 241 6.43 -12.15 15.51
C ARG A 241 6.42 -13.05 14.28
N GLN A 242 7.41 -12.95 13.38
CA GLN A 242 7.36 -13.74 12.16
C GLN A 242 7.65 -15.23 12.41
N ALA A 243 6.65 -16.07 12.19
CA ALA A 243 6.71 -17.52 12.32
C ALA A 243 7.57 -18.18 11.24
N PRO A 244 8.04 -19.44 11.43
CA PRO A 244 8.86 -20.15 10.46
C PRO A 244 8.27 -20.31 9.05
N ASP A 245 6.95 -20.34 8.90
CA ASP A 245 6.24 -20.39 7.60
C ASP A 245 6.07 -19.00 6.95
N GLY A 246 6.14 -17.93 7.74
CA GLY A 246 6.07 -16.53 7.28
C GLY A 246 4.96 -15.69 7.90
N GLN A 247 4.00 -16.30 8.60
CA GLN A 247 2.92 -15.59 9.29
C GLN A 247 3.45 -14.64 10.36
N PHE A 248 2.76 -13.52 10.61
CA PHE A 248 3.03 -12.57 11.69
C PHE A 248 2.09 -12.75 12.88
N GLY A 249 1.06 -13.59 12.74
CA GLY A 249 0.24 -14.08 13.84
C GLY A 249 -1.18 -13.50 13.90
N GLY A 250 -1.54 -12.63 12.97
CA GLY A 250 -2.94 -12.26 12.71
C GLY A 250 -3.67 -13.27 11.82
N GLY A 251 -2.98 -14.29 11.31
CA GLY A 251 -3.52 -15.24 10.33
C GLY A 251 -3.29 -14.74 8.90
N TRP A 252 -3.45 -15.61 7.91
CA TRP A 252 -3.04 -15.30 6.54
C TRP A 252 -3.69 -14.03 5.96
N GLY A 253 -5.02 -13.86 6.10
CA GLY A 253 -5.75 -12.70 5.59
C GLY A 253 -5.28 -11.38 6.21
N ASP A 254 -5.24 -11.32 7.55
CA ASP A 254 -4.81 -10.10 8.24
C ASP A 254 -3.30 -9.83 8.07
N ASP A 255 -2.46 -10.88 7.98
CA ASP A 255 -1.00 -10.74 7.85
C ASP A 255 -0.61 -10.16 6.49
N VAL A 256 -1.35 -10.48 5.43
CA VAL A 256 -1.09 -9.91 4.10
C VAL A 256 -1.52 -8.46 4.01
N GLU A 257 -2.23 -7.90 4.96
CA GLU A 257 -2.55 -6.46 4.97
C GLU A 257 -1.45 -5.62 5.63
N LEU A 258 -0.61 -6.24 6.47
CA LEU A 258 0.40 -5.55 7.28
C LEU A 258 1.37 -4.72 6.41
N TRP A 259 1.71 -5.21 5.22
CA TRP A 259 2.64 -4.53 4.33
C TRP A 259 2.10 -3.20 3.79
N ARG A 260 0.78 -2.97 3.79
CA ARG A 260 0.17 -1.71 3.34
C ARG A 260 0.70 -0.52 4.13
N ARG A 261 1.13 -0.75 5.38
CA ARG A 261 1.79 0.25 6.22
C ARG A 261 3.29 0.34 5.98
N TRP A 262 3.89 -0.67 5.38
CA TRP A 262 5.32 -0.79 5.11
C TRP A 262 5.71 -0.33 3.69
N ILE A 263 4.75 0.11 2.88
CA ILE A 263 4.93 0.53 1.48
C ILE A 263 6.14 1.44 1.24
N PRO A 264 6.36 2.55 2.00
CA PRO A 264 7.52 3.39 1.75
C PRO A 264 8.85 2.65 1.86
N ILE A 265 8.91 1.65 2.73
CA ILE A 265 10.11 0.81 2.93
C ILE A 265 10.19 -0.26 1.85
N LEU A 266 9.12 -1.03 1.63
CA LEU A 266 9.13 -2.17 0.71
C LEU A 266 9.34 -1.76 -0.75
N VAL A 267 8.69 -0.68 -1.19
CA VAL A 267 8.77 -0.20 -2.57
C VAL A 267 9.89 0.83 -2.73
N GLY A 268 10.06 1.70 -1.73
CA GLY A 268 11.06 2.78 -1.79
C GLY A 268 12.49 2.34 -1.52
N TYR A 269 12.70 1.27 -0.74
CA TYR A 269 14.03 0.80 -0.39
C TYR A 269 14.28 -0.67 -0.79
N ASP A 270 15.54 -1.02 -0.99
CA ASP A 270 16.03 -2.38 -1.22
C ASP A 270 16.77 -2.87 0.03
N ILE A 271 16.01 -3.42 0.99
CA ILE A 271 16.50 -3.86 2.30
C ILE A 271 16.39 -5.39 2.40
N ASP A 272 17.52 -6.08 2.48
CA ASP A 272 17.61 -7.54 2.38
C ASP A 272 16.71 -8.28 3.38
N HIS A 273 16.74 -7.94 4.67
CA HIS A 273 15.98 -8.68 5.68
C HIS A 273 14.46 -8.41 5.60
N VAL A 274 14.07 -7.19 5.23
CA VAL A 274 12.66 -6.83 5.01
C VAL A 274 12.13 -7.54 3.75
N ASN A 275 12.90 -7.52 2.66
CA ASN A 275 12.57 -8.24 1.43
C ASN A 275 12.44 -9.75 1.70
N ALA A 276 13.37 -10.32 2.49
CA ALA A 276 13.33 -11.73 2.86
C ALA A 276 12.11 -12.08 3.70
N ALA A 277 11.71 -11.21 4.64
CA ALA A 277 10.52 -11.41 5.46
C ALA A 277 9.24 -11.41 4.61
N MET A 278 9.07 -10.45 3.69
CA MET A 278 7.90 -10.44 2.80
C MET A 278 7.89 -11.61 1.84
N LYS A 279 9.04 -12.01 1.31
CA LYS A 279 9.15 -13.21 0.47
C LYS A 279 8.82 -14.48 1.25
N LYS A 280 9.14 -14.53 2.54
CA LYS A 280 8.79 -15.65 3.41
C LYS A 280 7.28 -15.75 3.62
N LEU A 281 6.61 -14.64 3.96
CA LEU A 281 5.13 -14.58 4.04
C LEU A 281 4.49 -15.03 2.72
N ALA A 282 4.92 -14.46 1.59
CA ALA A 282 4.38 -14.81 0.28
C ALA A 282 4.60 -16.30 -0.05
N ASN A 283 5.80 -16.84 0.15
CA ASN A 283 6.06 -18.25 -0.09
C ASN A 283 5.23 -19.16 0.84
N GLY A 284 5.07 -18.79 2.12
CA GLY A 284 4.23 -19.51 3.06
C GLY A 284 2.79 -19.64 2.54
N LEU A 285 2.17 -18.51 2.22
CA LEU A 285 0.81 -18.44 1.71
C LEU A 285 0.65 -19.24 0.40
N TRP A 286 1.57 -19.06 -0.54
CA TRP A 286 1.49 -19.70 -1.85
C TRP A 286 1.85 -21.19 -1.86
N ASN A 287 2.33 -21.73 -0.73
CA ASN A 287 2.54 -23.17 -0.53
C ASN A 287 1.31 -23.87 0.07
N LEU A 288 0.29 -23.12 0.51
CA LEU A 288 -0.95 -23.70 1.02
C LEU A 288 -1.70 -24.42 -0.09
N GLU A 289 -2.31 -25.56 0.24
CA GLU A 289 -3.13 -26.34 -0.70
C GLU A 289 -4.30 -25.50 -1.25
N ARG A 290 -4.87 -24.60 -0.43
CA ARG A 290 -5.94 -23.69 -0.84
C ARG A 290 -5.54 -22.66 -1.90
N MET A 291 -4.23 -22.44 -2.11
CA MET A 291 -3.70 -21.45 -3.06
C MET A 291 -3.10 -22.08 -4.34
N LYS A 292 -3.12 -23.41 -4.46
CA LYS A 292 -2.42 -24.15 -5.53
C LYS A 292 -2.87 -23.77 -6.95
N ASP A 293 -4.13 -23.35 -7.09
CA ASP A 293 -4.78 -23.08 -8.37
C ASP A 293 -4.77 -21.57 -8.73
N GLY A 294 -3.93 -20.78 -8.05
CA GLY A 294 -3.72 -19.36 -8.38
C GLY A 294 -4.60 -18.38 -7.60
N TYR A 295 -5.58 -18.87 -6.86
CA TYR A 295 -6.48 -18.10 -6.00
C TYR A 295 -6.96 -19.00 -4.85
N THR A 296 -7.52 -18.44 -3.79
CA THR A 296 -8.01 -19.25 -2.65
C THR A 296 -9.13 -20.19 -3.09
N SER A 297 -9.15 -21.40 -2.53
CA SER A 297 -10.27 -22.34 -2.64
C SER A 297 -11.33 -22.15 -1.54
N ILE A 298 -11.07 -21.26 -0.56
CA ILE A 298 -12.05 -20.88 0.47
C ILE A 298 -13.03 -19.89 -0.16
N GLN A 299 -14.32 -20.21 -0.10
CA GLN A 299 -15.36 -19.34 -0.61
C GLN A 299 -15.72 -18.28 0.43
N SER A 300 -15.50 -17.03 0.05
CA SER A 300 -15.97 -15.84 0.76
C SER A 300 -16.35 -14.80 -0.30
N ASP A 301 -16.77 -13.62 0.15
CA ASP A 301 -17.01 -12.53 -0.77
C ASP A 301 -15.69 -11.99 -1.36
N VAL A 302 -15.77 -11.22 -2.45
CA VAL A 302 -14.61 -10.74 -3.21
C VAL A 302 -13.69 -9.81 -2.41
N GLU A 303 -14.20 -9.19 -1.34
CA GLU A 303 -13.38 -8.39 -0.44
C GLU A 303 -12.30 -9.24 0.23
N HIS A 304 -12.73 -10.36 0.84
CA HIS A 304 -11.92 -11.29 1.61
C HIS A 304 -11.22 -12.36 0.75
N SER A 305 -11.85 -12.84 -0.33
CA SER A 305 -11.23 -13.87 -1.16
C SER A 305 -10.07 -13.32 -1.99
N ALA A 306 -10.06 -12.01 -2.25
CA ALA A 306 -9.01 -11.36 -3.02
C ALA A 306 -7.77 -11.00 -2.21
N GLU A 307 -7.80 -10.99 -0.88
CA GLU A 307 -6.69 -10.49 -0.05
C GLU A 307 -5.43 -11.31 -0.27
N ASP A 308 -5.54 -12.63 -0.07
CA ASP A 308 -4.42 -13.56 -0.21
C ASP A 308 -3.64 -13.35 -1.50
N SER A 309 -4.32 -13.32 -2.64
CA SER A 309 -3.67 -13.20 -3.94
C SER A 309 -3.24 -11.78 -4.26
N SER A 310 -4.12 -10.80 -4.03
CA SER A 310 -3.92 -9.42 -4.51
C SER A 310 -2.81 -8.76 -3.69
N ASP A 311 -2.91 -8.87 -2.36
CA ASP A 311 -1.98 -8.20 -1.47
C ASP A 311 -0.56 -8.81 -1.58
N THR A 312 -0.43 -10.14 -1.69
CA THR A 312 0.89 -10.77 -1.82
C THR A 312 1.50 -10.66 -3.20
N LEU A 313 0.75 -10.93 -4.28
CA LEU A 313 1.31 -10.85 -5.64
C LEU A 313 1.62 -9.42 -6.04
N ALA A 314 0.73 -8.47 -5.72
CA ALA A 314 0.99 -7.07 -6.02
C ALA A 314 2.30 -6.62 -5.38
N MET A 315 2.51 -6.96 -4.10
CA MET A 315 3.74 -6.59 -3.41
C MET A 315 4.99 -7.29 -3.98
N MET A 316 4.94 -8.59 -4.27
CA MET A 316 6.07 -9.31 -4.90
C MET A 316 6.44 -8.74 -6.27
N LEU A 317 5.45 -8.34 -7.06
CA LEU A 317 5.66 -7.65 -8.32
C LEU A 317 6.26 -6.25 -8.06
N LEU A 318 5.67 -5.42 -7.20
CA LEU A 318 6.13 -4.07 -6.89
C LEU A 318 7.60 -4.05 -6.42
N MET A 319 7.99 -4.97 -5.56
CA MET A 319 9.35 -5.13 -5.05
C MET A 319 10.34 -5.73 -6.08
N ASN A 320 9.89 -6.05 -7.30
CA ASN A 320 10.65 -6.71 -8.36
C ASN A 320 11.40 -7.97 -7.86
N GLN A 321 10.72 -8.79 -7.05
CA GLN A 321 11.34 -9.97 -6.45
C GLN A 321 11.41 -11.12 -7.45
N SER A 322 12.52 -11.87 -7.39
CA SER A 322 12.63 -13.12 -8.14
C SER A 322 11.62 -14.16 -7.65
N GLY A 323 11.02 -14.90 -8.58
CA GLY A 323 10.05 -15.96 -8.29
C GLY A 323 9.14 -16.21 -9.49
N ASP A 324 8.20 -17.13 -9.32
CA ASP A 324 7.20 -17.47 -10.34
C ASP A 324 5.92 -16.61 -10.20
N TRP A 325 6.09 -15.36 -9.79
CA TRP A 325 4.98 -14.45 -9.48
C TRP A 325 4.16 -14.13 -10.74
N SER A 326 4.83 -13.93 -11.88
CA SER A 326 4.15 -13.69 -13.16
C SER A 326 3.29 -14.88 -13.58
N SER A 327 3.76 -16.12 -13.47
CA SER A 327 2.92 -17.28 -13.82
C SER A 327 1.68 -17.40 -12.93
N LYS A 328 1.76 -16.96 -11.66
CA LYS A 328 0.58 -16.90 -10.77
C LYS A 328 -0.42 -15.84 -11.24
N VAL A 329 0.05 -14.71 -11.78
CA VAL A 329 -0.84 -13.73 -12.44
C VAL A 329 -1.52 -14.33 -13.66
N ASP A 330 -0.81 -15.14 -14.45
CA ASP A 330 -1.38 -15.79 -15.64
C ASP A 330 -2.53 -16.74 -15.26
N GLN A 331 -2.42 -17.43 -14.11
CA GLN A 331 -3.49 -18.26 -13.56
C GLN A 331 -4.71 -17.42 -13.18
N ILE A 332 -4.52 -16.30 -12.47
CA ILE A 332 -5.61 -15.38 -12.12
C ILE A 332 -6.27 -14.80 -13.38
N ALA A 333 -5.49 -14.43 -14.40
CA ALA A 333 -6.02 -13.97 -15.69
C ALA A 333 -6.86 -15.04 -16.40
N ALA A 334 -6.44 -16.31 -16.33
CA ALA A 334 -7.22 -17.43 -16.85
C ALA A 334 -8.52 -17.65 -16.06
N LEU A 335 -8.48 -17.59 -14.72
CA LEU A 335 -9.66 -17.70 -13.87
C LEU A 335 -10.67 -16.60 -14.17
N PHE A 336 -10.22 -15.35 -14.31
CA PHE A 336 -11.09 -14.25 -14.70
C PHE A 336 -11.73 -14.49 -16.08
N ARG A 337 -10.92 -14.83 -17.09
CA ARG A 337 -11.37 -15.00 -18.47
C ARG A 337 -12.37 -16.15 -18.63
N ASP A 338 -12.08 -17.29 -18.02
CA ASP A 338 -12.75 -18.56 -18.29
C ASP A 338 -13.83 -18.91 -17.25
N ASN A 339 -13.67 -18.44 -16.00
CA ASN A 339 -14.52 -18.84 -14.88
C ASN A 339 -15.29 -17.66 -14.26
N TRP A 340 -14.60 -16.66 -13.71
CA TRP A 340 -15.24 -15.60 -12.89
C TRP A 340 -16.12 -14.64 -13.69
N SER A 341 -15.82 -14.45 -14.97
CA SER A 341 -16.55 -13.54 -15.85
C SER A 341 -17.26 -14.25 -17.00
N GLY A 342 -18.21 -13.53 -17.61
CA GLY A 342 -18.91 -13.97 -18.81
C GLY A 342 -19.56 -12.78 -19.53
N ILE A 343 -20.19 -13.03 -20.68
CA ILE A 343 -20.95 -12.01 -21.42
C ILE A 343 -22.38 -11.95 -20.88
N ASN A 344 -22.82 -10.76 -20.49
CA ASN A 344 -24.14 -10.50 -19.93
C ASN A 344 -25.22 -10.34 -21.01
N GLY A 345 -26.47 -10.14 -20.58
CA GLY A 345 -27.64 -9.95 -21.46
C GLY A 345 -27.54 -8.74 -22.39
N GLU A 346 -26.74 -7.74 -22.01
CA GLU A 346 -26.45 -6.52 -22.79
C GLU A 346 -25.22 -6.67 -23.71
N GLY A 347 -24.57 -7.84 -23.74
CA GLY A 347 -23.44 -8.13 -24.62
C GLY A 347 -22.08 -7.65 -24.11
N HIS A 348 -21.97 -7.27 -22.83
CA HIS A 348 -20.73 -6.84 -22.20
C HIS A 348 -20.14 -7.93 -21.31
N ARG A 349 -18.81 -7.99 -21.18
CA ARG A 349 -18.18 -8.85 -20.18
C ARG A 349 -18.40 -8.26 -18.79
N GLN A 350 -18.77 -9.12 -17.84
CA GLN A 350 -18.86 -8.75 -16.44
C GLN A 350 -18.54 -9.96 -15.52
N PHE A 351 -18.23 -9.71 -14.26
CA PHE A 351 -18.16 -10.73 -13.22
C PHE A 351 -19.54 -11.35 -12.96
N LYS A 352 -19.54 -12.66 -12.67
CA LYS A 352 -20.78 -13.42 -12.47
C LYS A 352 -21.32 -13.35 -11.04
N SER A 353 -20.46 -13.17 -10.05
CA SER A 353 -20.83 -13.13 -8.63
C SER A 353 -19.80 -12.39 -7.80
N THR A 354 -20.22 -11.83 -6.67
CA THR A 354 -19.35 -11.33 -5.60
C THR A 354 -18.71 -12.46 -4.78
N TYR A 355 -19.08 -13.73 -4.99
CA TYR A 355 -18.52 -14.90 -4.30
C TYR A 355 -17.94 -15.88 -5.32
N PHE A 356 -16.62 -16.06 -5.29
CA PHE A 356 -15.91 -16.99 -6.15
C PHE A 356 -14.59 -17.43 -5.54
N THR A 357 -14.06 -18.54 -6.06
CA THR A 357 -12.78 -19.14 -5.67
C THR A 357 -11.98 -19.50 -6.93
N ALA A 358 -10.84 -20.17 -6.76
CA ALA A 358 -10.16 -20.80 -7.90
C ALA A 358 -11.04 -21.85 -8.61
N ASN A 359 -11.97 -22.47 -7.90
CA ASN A 359 -12.65 -23.70 -8.37
C ASN A 359 -14.12 -23.49 -8.71
N GLU A 360 -14.76 -22.49 -8.10
CA GLU A 360 -16.20 -22.27 -8.23
C GLU A 360 -16.56 -20.78 -8.25
N VAL A 361 -17.73 -20.50 -8.81
CA VAL A 361 -18.37 -19.19 -8.79
C VAL A 361 -19.79 -19.43 -8.32
N SER A 362 -20.24 -18.69 -7.30
CA SER A 362 -21.59 -18.88 -6.75
C SER A 362 -22.64 -18.66 -7.84
N SER A 363 -23.62 -19.57 -7.88
CA SER A 363 -24.79 -19.46 -8.75
C SER A 363 -26.00 -18.81 -8.05
N ASP A 364 -25.83 -18.35 -6.81
CA ASP A 364 -26.88 -17.66 -6.06
C ASP A 364 -27.19 -16.31 -6.73
N GLU A 365 -28.46 -16.09 -7.04
CA GLU A 365 -28.91 -14.85 -7.70
C GLU A 365 -28.74 -13.64 -6.77
N GLU A 366 -28.83 -13.81 -5.44
CA GLU A 366 -28.61 -12.70 -4.48
C GLU A 366 -27.15 -12.23 -4.46
N LEU A 367 -26.22 -13.11 -4.84
CA LEU A 367 -24.78 -12.84 -4.91
C LEU A 367 -24.32 -12.51 -6.34
N GLY A 368 -25.23 -12.53 -7.31
CA GLY A 368 -24.95 -12.39 -8.73
C GLY A 368 -24.68 -10.95 -9.16
N PHE A 369 -23.61 -10.32 -8.67
CA PHE A 369 -23.24 -8.95 -9.02
C PHE A 369 -21.76 -8.80 -9.38
N GLN A 370 -21.49 -7.92 -10.35
CA GLN A 370 -20.20 -7.24 -10.45
C GLN A 370 -20.24 -5.96 -9.62
N VAL A 371 -19.28 -5.80 -8.71
CA VAL A 371 -19.04 -4.59 -7.90
C VAL A 371 -17.63 -4.02 -8.12
N ASN A 372 -17.39 -2.76 -7.75
CA ASN A 372 -16.05 -2.14 -7.91
C ASN A 372 -14.93 -2.86 -7.14
N TYR A 373 -15.26 -3.58 -6.06
CA TYR A 373 -14.28 -4.34 -5.28
C TYR A 373 -13.58 -5.45 -6.08
N HIS A 374 -14.17 -5.92 -7.19
CA HIS A 374 -13.53 -6.89 -8.08
C HIS A 374 -12.20 -6.41 -8.68
N PHE A 375 -11.96 -5.10 -8.75
CA PHE A 375 -10.65 -4.59 -9.18
C PHE A 375 -9.53 -5.02 -8.23
N ARG A 376 -9.81 -5.34 -6.96
CA ARG A 376 -8.84 -5.95 -6.04
C ARG A 376 -8.35 -7.29 -6.62
N ALA A 377 -9.25 -8.20 -6.96
CA ALA A 377 -8.91 -9.49 -7.55
C ALA A 377 -8.15 -9.38 -8.89
N LEU A 378 -8.38 -8.31 -9.66
CA LEU A 378 -7.67 -8.04 -10.92
C LEU A 378 -6.35 -7.30 -10.74
N GLN A 379 -6.04 -6.79 -9.55
CA GLN A 379 -4.88 -5.93 -9.30
C GLN A 379 -3.57 -6.52 -9.82
N PRO A 380 -3.23 -7.82 -9.61
CA PRO A 380 -1.99 -8.37 -10.15
C PRO A 380 -1.92 -8.35 -11.69
N ILE A 381 -3.04 -8.57 -12.37
CA ILE A 381 -3.14 -8.51 -13.84
C ILE A 381 -2.89 -7.09 -14.32
N LEU A 382 -3.50 -6.10 -13.65
CA LEU A 382 -3.32 -4.68 -13.96
C LEU A 382 -1.87 -4.24 -13.77
N LEU A 383 -1.19 -4.70 -12.72
CA LEU A 383 0.23 -4.39 -12.49
C LEU A 383 1.13 -4.95 -13.61
N ASN A 384 0.89 -6.19 -14.06
CA ASN A 384 1.59 -6.75 -15.20
C ASN A 384 1.31 -5.99 -16.50
N TRP A 385 0.05 -5.54 -16.70
CA TRP A 385 -0.33 -4.76 -17.88
C TRP A 385 0.45 -3.46 -17.99
N HIS A 386 0.55 -2.73 -16.87
CA HIS A 386 1.32 -1.50 -16.80
C HIS A 386 2.80 -1.70 -17.18
N ARG A 387 3.37 -2.86 -16.83
CA ARG A 387 4.78 -3.19 -17.07
C ARG A 387 5.06 -3.78 -18.45
N GLY A 388 4.04 -3.87 -19.31
CA GLY A 388 4.17 -4.41 -20.66
C GLY A 388 4.42 -5.92 -20.69
N ALA A 389 3.92 -6.66 -19.68
CA ALA A 389 3.95 -8.12 -19.74
C ALA A 389 3.12 -8.65 -20.93
N ASP A 390 3.58 -9.75 -21.53
CA ASP A 390 2.93 -10.38 -22.68
C ASP A 390 1.77 -11.28 -22.21
N LEU A 391 0.64 -10.64 -21.86
CA LEU A 391 -0.61 -11.31 -21.49
C LEU A 391 -1.76 -10.91 -22.42
N ASP A 392 -2.76 -11.78 -22.53
CA ASP A 392 -3.99 -11.46 -23.23
C ASP A 392 -4.92 -10.61 -22.35
N TYR A 393 -4.88 -9.30 -22.56
CA TYR A 393 -5.72 -8.33 -21.87
C TYR A 393 -7.10 -8.13 -22.51
N ALA A 394 -7.48 -8.90 -23.54
CA ALA A 394 -8.75 -8.72 -24.24
C ALA A 394 -9.95 -8.80 -23.28
N SER A 395 -9.94 -9.76 -22.35
CA SER A 395 -11.00 -9.88 -21.34
C SER A 395 -11.06 -8.67 -20.38
N ILE A 396 -9.93 -8.08 -20.01
CA ILE A 396 -9.88 -6.87 -19.18
C ILE A 396 -10.44 -5.68 -19.96
N ILE A 397 -10.07 -5.54 -21.24
CA ILE A 397 -10.59 -4.49 -22.12
C ILE A 397 -12.10 -4.64 -22.32
N GLU A 398 -12.61 -5.86 -22.57
CA GLU A 398 -14.05 -6.13 -22.69
C GLU A 398 -14.83 -5.75 -21.42
N LEU A 399 -14.24 -6.00 -20.24
CA LEU A 399 -14.81 -5.59 -18.95
C LEU A 399 -14.88 -4.06 -18.83
N LEU A 400 -13.77 -3.36 -19.10
CA LEU A 400 -13.70 -1.91 -19.01
C LEU A 400 -14.62 -1.23 -20.04
N ASP A 401 -14.77 -1.82 -21.23
CA ASP A 401 -15.70 -1.35 -22.26
C ASP A 401 -17.16 -1.45 -21.81
N GLY A 402 -17.52 -2.53 -21.10
CA GLY A 402 -18.83 -2.66 -20.45
C GLY A 402 -19.07 -1.61 -19.38
N ILE A 403 -18.08 -1.37 -18.52
CA ILE A 403 -18.16 -0.34 -17.47
C ILE A 403 -18.28 1.07 -18.10
N TYR A 404 -17.52 1.36 -19.15
CA TYR A 404 -17.67 2.61 -19.92
C TYR A 404 -19.10 2.77 -20.45
N ALA A 405 -19.64 1.75 -21.12
CA ALA A 405 -20.97 1.79 -21.74
C ALA A 405 -22.07 2.07 -20.70
N VAL A 406 -22.00 1.39 -19.55
CA VAL A 406 -22.94 1.60 -18.45
C VAL A 406 -22.74 2.96 -17.78
N THR A 407 -21.49 3.39 -17.60
CA THR A 407 -21.18 4.70 -17.01
C THR A 407 -21.74 5.83 -17.87
N ALA A 408 -21.53 5.80 -19.18
CA ALA A 408 -22.02 6.80 -20.14
C ALA A 408 -23.56 6.88 -20.21
N THR A 409 -24.26 5.82 -19.83
CA THR A 409 -25.72 5.72 -19.96
C THR A 409 -26.45 6.34 -18.77
N GLU A 410 -27.45 7.18 -19.04
CA GLU A 410 -28.50 7.56 -18.06
C GLU A 410 -29.65 6.55 -18.12
N GLY A 411 -30.07 6.05 -16.97
CA GLY A 411 -31.18 5.08 -16.91
C GLY A 411 -31.21 4.31 -15.60
N GLN A 412 -32.34 3.66 -15.32
CA GLN A 412 -32.50 2.82 -14.11
C GLN A 412 -32.23 3.58 -12.79
N GLY A 413 -32.50 4.89 -12.77
CA GLY A 413 -32.22 5.81 -11.66
C GLY A 413 -30.80 6.37 -11.64
N LYS A 414 -29.87 5.82 -12.44
CA LYS A 414 -28.47 6.24 -12.51
C LYS A 414 -28.28 7.45 -13.43
N PRO A 415 -27.63 8.53 -12.97
CA PRO A 415 -27.21 9.63 -13.84
C PRO A 415 -26.18 9.16 -14.88
N ALA A 416 -26.15 9.82 -16.04
CA ALA A 416 -25.05 9.65 -16.99
C ALA A 416 -23.70 10.02 -16.36
N TRP A 417 -22.66 9.35 -16.81
CA TRP A 417 -21.25 9.52 -16.42
C TRP A 417 -20.90 9.21 -14.97
N ILE A 418 -21.87 8.81 -14.15
CA ILE A 418 -21.62 8.21 -12.84
C ILE A 418 -21.50 6.68 -13.01
N PRO A 419 -20.36 6.06 -12.65
CA PRO A 419 -20.27 4.61 -12.62
C PRO A 419 -21.19 4.04 -11.54
N PRO A 420 -21.92 2.93 -11.80
CA PRO A 420 -22.77 2.32 -10.79
C PRO A 420 -21.94 1.69 -9.66
N ALA A 421 -22.58 1.44 -8.52
CA ALA A 421 -22.00 0.60 -7.47
C ALA A 421 -21.85 -0.86 -7.95
N ALA A 422 -22.82 -1.33 -8.74
CA ALA A 422 -22.86 -2.70 -9.20
C ALA A 422 -23.59 -2.90 -10.55
N MET A 423 -23.37 -4.07 -11.16
CA MET A 423 -24.14 -4.59 -12.29
C MET A 423 -24.60 -6.02 -11.98
N LYS A 424 -25.88 -6.32 -12.17
CA LYS A 424 -26.47 -7.64 -11.89
C LYS A 424 -26.15 -8.65 -13.00
N TRP A 425 -25.77 -9.85 -12.60
CA TRP A 425 -25.58 -11.01 -13.47
C TRP A 425 -26.85 -11.87 -13.52
N PRO A 426 -27.21 -12.45 -14.68
CA PRO A 426 -26.62 -12.25 -16.00
C PRO A 426 -27.22 -11.07 -16.78
N SER A 427 -28.17 -10.33 -16.21
CA SER A 427 -28.95 -9.34 -16.98
C SER A 427 -28.11 -8.19 -17.53
N GLY A 428 -27.09 -7.73 -16.80
CA GLY A 428 -26.36 -6.49 -17.09
C GLY A 428 -27.06 -5.24 -16.55
N GLU A 429 -28.13 -5.42 -15.78
CA GLU A 429 -28.86 -4.34 -15.12
C GLU A 429 -27.97 -3.62 -14.08
N PHE A 430 -28.00 -2.29 -14.04
CA PHE A 430 -27.11 -1.46 -13.21
C PHE A 430 -27.90 -0.51 -12.28
N GLY A 431 -29.17 -0.82 -12.06
CA GLY A 431 -30.14 -0.13 -11.21
C GLY A 431 -31.55 -0.64 -11.52
N GLY A 432 -32.62 0.01 -11.06
CA GLY A 432 -33.98 -0.39 -11.41
C GLY A 432 -34.54 -1.46 -10.48
N SER A 433 -34.11 -2.74 -10.62
CA SER A 433 -34.48 -3.80 -9.67
C SER A 433 -33.79 -3.66 -8.31
N PHE A 434 -32.76 -2.80 -8.24
CA PHE A 434 -32.06 -2.34 -7.04
C PHE A 434 -31.62 -0.88 -7.24
N ASP A 435 -31.21 -0.20 -6.17
CA ASP A 435 -30.68 1.15 -6.28
C ASP A 435 -29.28 1.11 -6.91
N TRP A 436 -29.03 1.89 -7.96
CA TRP A 436 -27.73 1.85 -8.68
C TRP A 436 -26.53 2.15 -7.76
N TRP A 437 -26.76 2.87 -6.66
CA TRP A 437 -25.77 3.26 -5.67
C TRP A 437 -25.72 2.30 -4.48
N ASN A 438 -26.67 1.38 -4.35
CA ASN A 438 -26.68 0.39 -3.31
C ASN A 438 -27.32 -0.92 -3.83
N PRO A 439 -26.51 -1.94 -4.20
CA PRO A 439 -27.01 -3.22 -4.68
C PRO A 439 -27.70 -4.09 -3.61
N ASP A 440 -28.03 -3.53 -2.43
CA ASP A 440 -28.68 -4.17 -1.28
C ASP A 440 -30.14 -4.64 -1.56
N ALA A 441 -30.33 -5.42 -2.62
CA ALA A 441 -31.32 -6.50 -2.66
C ALA A 441 -30.89 -7.70 -1.77
N GLN A 442 -29.78 -7.59 -1.04
CA GLN A 442 -29.22 -8.63 -0.18
C GLN A 442 -29.98 -8.75 1.14
N SER A 443 -30.47 -9.96 1.43
CA SER A 443 -30.68 -10.38 2.81
C SER A 443 -29.32 -10.89 3.35
N GLY A 444 -28.82 -10.32 4.45
CA GLY A 444 -27.59 -10.80 5.11
C GLY A 444 -26.32 -9.94 4.94
N ALA A 445 -25.19 -10.61 4.71
CA ALA A 445 -23.84 -10.32 5.21
C ALA A 445 -23.15 -8.99 4.86
N ASN A 446 -23.51 -8.38 3.75
CA ASN A 446 -22.64 -7.38 3.12
C ASN A 446 -23.38 -6.09 2.82
N ARG A 447 -24.42 -5.80 3.62
CA ARG A 447 -25.19 -4.56 3.50
C ARG A 447 -24.26 -3.36 3.58
N GLY A 448 -24.18 -2.62 2.47
CA GLY A 448 -23.35 -1.42 2.36
C GLY A 448 -21.85 -1.64 2.05
N THR A 449 -21.32 -2.87 2.07
CA THR A 449 -19.91 -3.15 1.70
C THR A 449 -19.60 -2.70 0.28
N TYR A 450 -20.57 -2.92 -0.62
CA TYR A 450 -20.47 -2.58 -2.04
C TYR A 450 -21.25 -1.32 -2.44
N ALA A 451 -21.79 -0.58 -1.47
CA ALA A 451 -22.49 0.66 -1.75
C ALA A 451 -21.54 1.74 -2.30
N PHE A 452 -22.06 2.59 -3.17
CA PHE A 452 -21.35 3.73 -3.69
C PHE A 452 -20.93 4.68 -2.54
N PRO A 453 -19.69 5.21 -2.52
CA PRO A 453 -18.66 5.15 -3.56
C PRO A 453 -17.52 4.15 -3.27
N ARG A 454 -17.79 3.04 -2.56
CA ARG A 454 -16.75 2.08 -2.15
C ARG A 454 -15.93 1.61 -3.37
N TYR A 455 -14.60 1.61 -3.19
CA TYR A 455 -13.60 1.17 -4.19
C TYR A 455 -13.59 1.92 -5.54
N MET A 456 -14.23 3.10 -5.63
CA MET A 456 -14.26 3.90 -6.86
C MET A 456 -12.88 4.43 -7.29
N GLU A 457 -11.99 4.68 -6.33
CA GLU A 457 -10.63 5.17 -6.62
C GLU A 457 -9.83 4.18 -7.47
N SER A 458 -9.95 2.89 -7.17
CA SER A 458 -9.33 1.81 -7.94
C SER A 458 -9.91 1.72 -9.35
N LEU A 459 -11.23 1.89 -9.51
CA LEU A 459 -11.86 1.97 -10.84
C LEU A 459 -11.30 3.14 -11.65
N PHE A 460 -11.30 4.36 -11.09
CA PHE A 460 -10.82 5.54 -11.81
C PHE A 460 -9.32 5.44 -12.14
N THR A 461 -8.52 4.94 -11.22
CA THR A 461 -7.08 4.74 -11.45
C THR A 461 -6.84 3.65 -12.50
N THR A 462 -7.68 2.61 -12.55
CA THR A 462 -7.66 1.59 -13.62
C THR A 462 -8.05 2.18 -14.98
N MET A 463 -9.05 3.06 -15.04
CA MET A 463 -9.42 3.78 -16.26
C MET A 463 -8.29 4.71 -16.74
N ALA A 464 -7.60 5.38 -15.82
CA ALA A 464 -6.41 6.16 -16.12
C ALA A 464 -5.28 5.29 -16.69
N GLN A 465 -5.03 4.13 -16.08
CA GLN A 465 -4.06 3.16 -16.60
C GLN A 465 -4.44 2.69 -18.01
N ALA A 466 -5.70 2.32 -18.21
CA ALA A 466 -6.19 1.84 -19.50
C ALA A 466 -5.97 2.91 -20.58
N TYR A 467 -6.35 4.17 -20.32
CA TYR A 467 -6.04 5.28 -21.23
C TYR A 467 -4.54 5.45 -21.46
N ALA A 468 -3.73 5.39 -20.40
CA ALA A 468 -2.29 5.55 -20.51
C ALA A 468 -1.64 4.51 -21.43
N VAL A 469 -2.12 3.26 -21.39
CA VAL A 469 -1.58 2.13 -22.15
C VAL A 469 -2.18 2.00 -23.56
N THR A 470 -3.47 2.28 -23.75
CA THR A 470 -4.16 2.04 -25.03
C THR A 470 -4.35 3.29 -25.89
N ASP A 471 -4.20 4.48 -25.32
CA ASP A 471 -4.62 5.76 -25.91
C ASP A 471 -6.11 5.81 -26.30
N ASP A 472 -6.94 4.91 -25.76
CA ASP A 472 -8.38 4.92 -26.00
C ASP A 472 -9.05 6.04 -25.19
N VAL A 473 -9.54 7.05 -25.92
CA VAL A 473 -10.16 8.25 -25.36
C VAL A 473 -11.46 7.97 -24.58
N ARG A 474 -12.09 6.79 -24.74
CA ARG A 474 -13.27 6.40 -23.96
C ARG A 474 -12.98 6.38 -22.47
N TYR A 475 -11.84 5.82 -22.06
CA TYR A 475 -11.47 5.75 -20.65
C TYR A 475 -11.12 7.14 -20.10
N LYS A 476 -10.44 7.98 -20.88
CA LYS A 476 -10.21 9.40 -20.55
C LYS A 476 -11.54 10.14 -20.33
N GLN A 477 -12.52 9.91 -21.20
CA GLN A 477 -13.82 10.58 -21.14
C GLN A 477 -14.54 10.34 -19.81
N VAL A 478 -14.52 9.11 -19.28
CA VAL A 478 -15.11 8.81 -17.95
C VAL A 478 -14.49 9.69 -16.86
N LEU A 479 -13.17 9.87 -16.90
CA LEU A 479 -12.45 10.68 -15.92
C LEU A 479 -12.75 12.18 -16.08
N GLU A 480 -12.83 12.68 -17.32
CA GLU A 480 -13.15 14.08 -17.62
C GLU A 480 -14.56 14.46 -17.14
N GLU A 481 -15.53 13.58 -17.38
CA GLU A 481 -16.92 13.82 -16.99
C GLU A 481 -17.06 13.79 -15.46
N MET A 482 -16.41 12.83 -14.79
CA MET A 482 -16.37 12.81 -13.32
C MET A 482 -15.64 14.00 -12.72
N ALA A 483 -14.53 14.46 -13.32
CA ALA A 483 -13.82 15.67 -12.91
C ALA A 483 -14.69 16.93 -13.10
N SER A 484 -15.44 17.01 -14.20
CA SER A 484 -16.40 18.10 -14.47
C SER A 484 -17.53 18.12 -13.46
N ILE A 485 -18.15 16.97 -13.20
CA ILE A 485 -19.21 16.81 -12.18
C ILE A 485 -18.69 17.21 -10.79
N ARG A 486 -17.44 16.85 -10.47
CA ARG A 486 -16.80 17.27 -9.22
C ARG A 486 -16.55 18.78 -9.18
N MET A 487 -16.07 19.38 -10.27
CA MET A 487 -15.86 20.82 -10.37
C MET A 487 -17.17 21.58 -10.17
N ASP A 488 -18.27 21.14 -10.80
CA ASP A 488 -19.60 21.70 -10.64
C ASP A 488 -20.08 21.61 -9.19
N GLN A 489 -19.84 20.49 -8.50
CA GLN A 489 -20.13 20.35 -7.08
C GLN A 489 -19.34 21.36 -6.23
N LEU A 490 -18.05 21.54 -6.50
CA LEU A 490 -17.20 22.50 -5.77
C LEU A 490 -17.59 23.95 -6.04
N ALA A 491 -18.14 24.23 -7.24
CA ALA A 491 -18.69 25.53 -7.60
C ALA A 491 -20.09 25.79 -7.03
N GLY A 492 -20.69 24.82 -6.32
CA GLY A 492 -22.02 24.95 -5.72
C GLY A 492 -23.18 24.81 -6.70
N VAL A 493 -22.95 24.21 -7.88
CA VAL A 493 -24.00 23.91 -8.87
C VAL A 493 -25.03 22.93 -8.30
N TYR A 494 -24.56 21.96 -7.52
CA TYR A 494 -25.42 20.99 -6.83
C TYR A 494 -25.60 21.34 -5.35
N SER A 495 -26.80 21.10 -4.83
CA SER A 495 -27.10 21.33 -3.41
C SER A 495 -26.35 20.36 -2.50
N ASP A 496 -25.94 20.83 -1.32
CA ASP A 496 -25.38 19.99 -0.26
C ASP A 496 -26.36 18.96 0.32
N THR A 497 -27.65 19.18 0.10
CA THR A 497 -28.77 18.32 0.53
C THR A 497 -29.34 17.48 -0.62
N SER A 498 -28.54 17.22 -1.66
CA SER A 498 -28.96 16.42 -2.80
C SER A 498 -29.41 15.02 -2.34
N THR A 499 -30.57 14.58 -2.84
CA THR A 499 -31.14 13.25 -2.55
C THR A 499 -30.19 12.14 -3.01
N GLU A 500 -30.16 11.04 -2.27
CA GLU A 500 -29.37 9.86 -2.66
C GLU A 500 -29.72 9.38 -4.06
N GLY A 501 -28.73 8.86 -4.78
CA GLY A 501 -28.89 8.44 -6.17
C GLY A 501 -28.91 9.56 -7.21
N THR A 502 -28.91 10.84 -6.81
CA THR A 502 -28.79 11.97 -7.75
C THR A 502 -27.34 12.29 -8.11
N ILE A 503 -27.13 13.01 -9.21
CA ILE A 503 -25.79 13.45 -9.64
C ILE A 503 -25.10 14.32 -8.59
N GLY A 504 -25.82 15.23 -7.94
CA GLY A 504 -25.27 16.11 -6.89
C GLY A 504 -24.81 15.34 -5.66
N TRP A 505 -25.57 14.31 -5.28
CA TRP A 505 -25.19 13.39 -4.21
C TRP A 505 -23.95 12.58 -4.59
N ALA A 506 -23.94 12.02 -5.81
CA ALA A 506 -22.82 11.23 -6.32
C ALA A 506 -21.52 12.04 -6.41
N ALA A 507 -21.60 13.27 -6.94
CA ALA A 507 -20.48 14.21 -7.07
C ALA A 507 -19.84 14.58 -5.72
N LYS A 508 -20.67 14.66 -4.67
CA LYS A 508 -20.22 14.91 -3.30
C LYS A 508 -19.57 13.67 -2.70
N LYS A 509 -20.16 12.49 -2.91
CA LYS A 509 -19.72 11.22 -2.32
C LYS A 509 -18.42 10.69 -2.96
N ALA A 510 -18.37 10.54 -4.29
CA ALA A 510 -17.21 9.98 -5.00
C ALA A 510 -16.14 11.02 -5.37
N GLY A 511 -16.38 12.30 -5.06
CA GLY A 511 -15.63 13.40 -5.65
C GLY A 511 -14.12 13.39 -5.42
N LYS A 512 -13.63 12.83 -4.29
CA LYS A 512 -12.19 12.72 -4.02
C LYS A 512 -11.54 11.49 -4.67
N ASN A 513 -12.32 10.48 -5.04
CA ASN A 513 -11.80 9.22 -5.59
C ASN A 513 -11.17 9.39 -6.98
N ILE A 514 -11.44 10.48 -7.69
CA ILE A 514 -10.87 10.77 -9.01
C ILE A 514 -9.47 11.41 -8.93
N VAL A 515 -9.08 11.93 -7.76
CA VAL A 515 -7.86 12.76 -7.61
C VAL A 515 -6.60 11.98 -7.98
N GLU A 516 -6.44 10.75 -7.49
CA GLU A 516 -5.26 9.93 -7.79
C GLU A 516 -5.10 9.67 -9.30
N ALA A 517 -6.21 9.39 -10.00
CA ALA A 517 -6.21 9.20 -11.45
C ALA A 517 -5.74 10.45 -12.21
N ILE A 518 -6.20 11.64 -11.79
CA ILE A 518 -5.78 12.93 -12.37
C ILE A 518 -4.28 13.14 -12.15
N GLU A 519 -3.80 12.95 -10.92
CA GLU A 519 -2.41 13.19 -10.55
C GLU A 519 -1.45 12.23 -11.27
N LYS A 520 -1.82 10.94 -11.39
CA LYS A 520 -1.04 9.94 -12.13
C LYS A 520 -0.97 10.26 -13.62
N LEU A 521 -2.08 10.66 -14.25
CA LEU A 521 -2.10 11.08 -15.65
C LEU A 521 -1.26 12.34 -15.91
N ALA A 522 -1.34 13.33 -15.01
CA ALA A 522 -0.51 14.52 -15.09
C ALA A 522 0.98 14.18 -14.99
N ALA A 523 1.36 13.28 -14.09
CA ALA A 523 2.76 12.87 -13.88
C ALA A 523 3.41 12.17 -15.09
N ILE A 524 2.61 11.60 -16.00
CA ILE A 524 3.10 11.01 -17.26
C ILE A 524 2.87 11.91 -18.49
N GLY A 525 2.52 13.19 -18.29
CA GLY A 525 2.30 14.14 -19.37
C GLY A 525 1.03 13.88 -20.19
N LYS A 526 0.04 13.18 -19.62
CA LYS A 526 -1.29 12.95 -20.23
C LYS A 526 -2.42 13.60 -19.39
N PRO A 527 -2.32 14.88 -18.98
CA PRO A 527 -3.31 15.49 -18.10
C PRO A 527 -4.72 15.47 -18.72
N LEU A 528 -5.71 15.50 -17.84
CA LEU A 528 -7.09 15.75 -18.24
C LEU A 528 -7.26 17.21 -18.71
N ASN A 529 -8.32 17.47 -19.46
CA ASN A 529 -8.73 18.81 -19.87
C ASN A 529 -9.39 19.56 -18.70
N VAL A 530 -10.07 18.81 -17.82
CA VAL A 530 -10.68 19.32 -16.59
C VAL A 530 -9.87 18.88 -15.38
N ASP A 531 -9.59 19.83 -14.51
CA ASP A 531 -8.66 19.68 -13.41
C ASP A 531 -9.23 20.27 -12.11
N ILE A 532 -8.82 19.75 -10.96
CA ILE A 532 -9.36 20.13 -9.64
C ILE A 532 -8.25 20.45 -8.62
N PRO A 533 -7.43 21.51 -8.84
CA PRO A 533 -6.23 21.76 -8.03
C PRO A 533 -6.47 21.93 -6.52
N SER A 534 -7.67 22.37 -6.13
CA SER A 534 -8.07 22.51 -4.72
C SER A 534 -8.20 21.18 -3.98
N GLN A 535 -8.23 20.05 -4.70
CA GLN A 535 -8.38 18.70 -4.16
C GLN A 535 -7.07 17.90 -4.17
N TYR A 536 -5.99 18.44 -4.74
CA TYR A 536 -4.72 17.73 -4.87
C TYR A 536 -4.16 17.23 -3.53
N SER A 537 -3.48 16.09 -3.59
CA SER A 537 -2.67 15.53 -2.53
C SER A 537 -1.55 16.49 -2.13
N ASP A 538 -1.06 16.36 -0.90
CA ASP A 538 0.03 17.20 -0.39
C ASP A 538 1.30 17.05 -1.26
N TYR A 539 1.57 15.84 -1.78
CA TYR A 539 2.65 15.59 -2.73
C TYR A 539 2.44 16.32 -4.06
N HIS A 540 1.25 16.19 -4.66
CA HIS A 540 1.01 16.81 -5.96
C HIS A 540 0.95 18.34 -5.89
N LYS A 541 0.50 18.93 -4.78
CA LYS A 541 0.62 20.37 -4.54
C LYS A 541 2.07 20.84 -4.54
N TRP A 542 2.97 20.09 -3.89
CA TRP A 542 4.41 20.40 -3.91
C TRP A 542 4.99 20.29 -5.32
N VAL A 543 4.63 19.22 -6.03
CA VAL A 543 5.04 19.03 -7.43
C VAL A 543 4.51 20.19 -8.28
N ALA A 544 3.23 20.54 -8.22
CA ALA A 544 2.65 21.57 -9.09
C ALA A 544 3.11 23.00 -8.78
N ASN A 545 3.30 23.34 -7.49
CA ASN A 545 3.45 24.73 -7.05
C ASN A 545 4.84 25.08 -6.49
N ASP A 546 5.76 24.10 -6.40
CA ASP A 546 7.07 24.25 -5.74
C ASP A 546 6.97 24.69 -4.25
N ASP A 547 5.82 24.45 -3.62
CA ASP A 547 5.56 24.75 -2.21
C ASP A 547 5.58 23.47 -1.36
N PHE A 548 6.56 23.35 -0.46
CA PHE A 548 6.74 22.18 0.40
C PHE A 548 5.98 22.28 1.74
N THR A 549 5.28 23.39 2.00
CA THR A 549 4.66 23.67 3.30
C THR A 549 3.68 22.58 3.75
N GLU A 550 2.82 22.10 2.84
CA GLU A 550 1.84 21.05 3.17
C GLU A 550 2.51 19.70 3.48
N LEU A 551 3.61 19.37 2.79
CA LEU A 551 4.38 18.16 3.08
C LEU A 551 5.14 18.28 4.41
N GLU A 552 5.63 19.46 4.78
CA GLU A 552 6.23 19.70 6.09
C GLU A 552 5.19 19.57 7.21
N ASN A 553 3.99 20.12 7.02
CA ASN A 553 2.85 19.92 7.94
C ASN A 553 2.45 18.44 8.03
N TYR A 554 2.46 17.72 6.91
CA TYR A 554 2.22 16.27 6.88
C TYR A 554 3.27 15.53 7.72
N LEU A 555 4.56 15.78 7.52
CA LEU A 555 5.64 15.15 8.28
C LEU A 555 5.50 15.45 9.77
N ASP A 556 5.18 16.70 10.14
CA ASP A 556 4.91 17.10 11.52
C ASP A 556 3.74 16.29 12.14
N ARG A 557 2.61 16.15 11.43
CA ARG A 557 1.50 15.26 11.86
C ARG A 557 1.95 13.82 12.02
N GLN A 558 2.75 13.28 11.09
CA GLN A 558 3.25 11.91 11.17
C GLN A 558 4.21 11.70 12.36
N THR A 559 5.06 12.68 12.68
CA THR A 559 5.91 12.60 13.88
C THR A 559 5.09 12.53 15.17
N ARG A 560 3.91 13.19 15.22
CA ARG A 560 2.96 13.05 16.34
C ARG A 560 2.23 11.71 16.33
N ALA A 561 1.78 11.23 15.17
CA ALA A 561 1.08 9.95 15.04
C ALA A 561 1.93 8.77 15.56
N PHE A 562 3.23 8.76 15.23
CA PHE A 562 4.19 7.78 15.75
C PHE A 562 4.87 8.20 17.07
N GLY A 563 4.46 9.32 17.66
CA GLY A 563 5.17 9.97 18.77
C GLY A 563 4.90 9.35 20.14
N TYR A 564 3.87 8.52 20.27
CA TYR A 564 3.38 8.02 21.55
C TYR A 564 3.00 6.54 21.48
N ASN A 565 2.92 5.91 22.66
CA ASN A 565 2.30 4.61 22.88
C ASN A 565 2.89 3.50 21.99
N ARG A 566 4.23 3.44 21.89
CA ARG A 566 5.02 2.48 21.10
C ARG A 566 4.41 1.07 21.08
N MET A 567 4.03 0.57 22.26
CA MET A 567 3.49 -0.78 22.44
C MET A 567 2.19 -1.07 21.67
N MET A 568 1.42 -0.03 21.36
CA MET A 568 0.16 -0.15 20.61
C MET A 568 0.36 -0.39 19.12
N PHE A 569 1.61 -0.32 18.63
CA PHE A 569 2.01 -0.73 17.28
C PHE A 569 2.67 -2.12 17.23
N MET A 570 2.97 -2.71 18.38
CA MET A 570 3.88 -3.87 18.50
C MET A 570 3.41 -4.89 19.54
N GLU A 571 3.84 -4.77 20.79
CA GLU A 571 3.62 -5.80 21.82
C GLU A 571 2.15 -6.05 22.11
N GLU A 572 1.33 -4.99 22.06
CA GLU A 572 -0.07 -5.02 22.45
C GLU A 572 -1.00 -5.43 21.30
N VAL A 573 -0.56 -5.33 20.05
CA VAL A 573 -1.38 -5.65 18.86
C VAL A 573 -1.82 -7.11 18.84
N ARG A 574 -3.06 -7.33 18.39
CA ARG A 574 -3.69 -8.66 18.28
C ARG A 574 -4.17 -9.03 16.89
N PHE A 575 -4.44 -8.04 16.05
CA PHE A 575 -4.89 -8.18 14.67
C PHE A 575 -3.93 -7.35 13.80
N THR A 576 -3.26 -7.99 12.84
CA THR A 576 -2.13 -7.39 12.11
C THR A 576 -2.58 -6.34 11.09
N ASP A 577 -3.82 -6.40 10.63
CA ASP A 577 -4.52 -5.39 9.85
C ASP A 577 -5.00 -4.19 10.71
N ARG A 578 -4.73 -4.20 12.04
CA ARG A 578 -5.05 -3.13 13.00
C ARG A 578 -3.83 -2.49 13.67
N VAL A 579 -2.61 -2.75 13.19
CA VAL A 579 -1.35 -2.24 13.80
C VAL A 579 -1.34 -0.74 14.08
N ASP A 580 -2.01 0.08 13.26
CA ASP A 580 -2.04 1.54 13.40
C ASP A 580 -3.39 2.12 13.84
N LYS A 581 -4.33 1.25 14.24
CA LYS A 581 -5.73 1.64 14.53
C LYS A 581 -5.98 2.01 15.97
N PHE A 582 -5.34 1.34 16.92
CA PHE A 582 -5.66 1.45 18.35
C PHE A 582 -5.75 2.89 18.87
N ASN A 583 -4.75 3.73 18.56
CA ASN A 583 -4.71 5.11 19.06
C ASN A 583 -5.90 5.94 18.56
N LYS A 584 -6.32 5.78 17.30
CA LYS A 584 -7.45 6.53 16.76
C LYS A 584 -8.79 5.92 17.19
N GLU A 585 -8.93 4.62 16.99
CA GLU A 585 -10.22 3.93 17.13
C GLU A 585 -10.62 3.74 18.60
N TYR A 586 -9.67 3.55 19.51
CA TYR A 586 -9.98 3.41 20.95
C TYR A 586 -9.57 4.65 21.75
N LEU A 587 -8.29 5.04 21.75
CA LEU A 587 -7.87 6.17 22.60
C LEU A 587 -8.50 7.49 22.17
N GLY A 588 -8.83 7.66 20.88
CA GLY A 588 -9.55 8.81 20.34
C GLY A 588 -11.00 8.93 20.83
N THR A 589 -11.59 7.86 21.39
CA THR A 589 -12.92 7.94 22.01
C THR A 589 -12.87 8.39 23.46
N LEU A 590 -11.68 8.45 24.07
CA LEU A 590 -11.52 8.90 25.45
C LEU A 590 -11.68 10.43 25.56
N PRO A 591 -12.23 10.95 26.67
CA PRO A 591 -12.45 12.38 26.83
C PRO A 591 -11.18 13.22 26.67
N GLY A 592 -11.23 14.23 25.80
CA GLY A 592 -10.13 15.18 25.59
C GLY A 592 -8.95 14.62 24.79
N LYS A 593 -9.12 13.48 24.12
CA LYS A 593 -8.12 12.89 23.25
C LYS A 593 -8.42 13.14 21.78
N ASP A 594 -7.37 13.48 21.05
CA ASP A 594 -7.39 13.53 19.59
C ASP A 594 -6.04 13.03 19.08
N TYR A 595 -6.04 11.80 18.57
CA TYR A 595 -4.85 11.18 18.01
C TYR A 595 -4.87 11.31 16.48
N GLU A 596 -3.69 11.59 15.94
CA GLU A 596 -3.40 11.52 14.51
C GLU A 596 -3.28 10.06 14.08
N THR A 597 -3.88 9.69 12.95
CA THR A 597 -3.72 8.35 12.37
C THR A 597 -2.45 8.34 11.52
N PRO A 598 -1.56 7.33 11.66
CA PRO A 598 -0.48 7.12 10.73
C PRO A 598 -0.98 7.03 9.29
N ASN A 599 -0.32 7.76 8.39
CA ASN A 599 -0.59 7.73 6.97
C ASN A 599 0.76 7.79 6.25
N VAL A 600 1.05 6.78 5.44
CA VAL A 600 2.35 6.60 4.80
C VAL A 600 2.37 6.99 3.31
N ASN A 601 1.26 7.46 2.75
CA ASN A 601 1.11 7.67 1.30
C ASN A 601 2.01 8.81 0.81
N ALA A 602 1.95 10.00 1.44
CA ALA A 602 2.80 11.11 1.02
C ALA A 602 4.28 10.82 1.30
N LEU A 603 4.61 10.07 2.36
CA LEU A 603 5.97 9.57 2.60
C LEU A 603 6.44 8.65 1.46
N TYR A 604 5.60 7.71 1.02
CA TYR A 604 5.86 6.86 -0.15
C TYR A 604 6.12 7.70 -1.41
N SER A 605 5.24 8.66 -1.73
CA SER A 605 5.41 9.54 -2.89
C SER A 605 6.69 10.36 -2.82
N MET A 606 7.03 10.88 -1.64
CA MET A 606 8.29 11.61 -1.42
C MET A 606 9.51 10.75 -1.71
N ILE A 607 9.51 9.47 -1.33
CA ILE A 607 10.70 8.60 -1.48
C ILE A 607 10.83 8.08 -2.92
N THR A 608 9.72 7.86 -3.61
CA THR A 608 9.69 7.13 -4.89
C THR A 608 9.42 7.99 -6.11
N GLY A 609 8.80 9.16 -5.94
CA GLY A 609 8.31 10.00 -7.04
C GLY A 609 6.94 9.60 -7.60
N ASP A 610 6.26 8.61 -7.02
CA ASP A 610 4.93 8.17 -7.47
C ASP A 610 3.81 9.00 -6.80
N PRO A 611 2.95 9.70 -7.55
CA PRO A 611 1.77 10.34 -6.96
C PRO A 611 0.75 9.29 -6.49
N GLY A 612 0.21 9.48 -5.28
CA GLY A 612 -0.83 8.62 -4.71
C GLY A 612 -0.26 7.33 -4.12
N THR A 613 -0.83 6.19 -4.50
CA THR A 613 -0.47 4.87 -3.96
C THR A 613 0.12 3.95 -5.03
N PRO A 614 0.84 2.86 -4.64
CA PRO A 614 1.37 1.89 -5.60
C PRO A 614 0.34 0.84 -6.04
N PHE A 615 -0.88 0.84 -5.48
CA PHE A 615 -1.80 -0.29 -5.61
C PHE A 615 -2.33 -0.46 -7.03
N PHE A 616 -2.72 0.65 -7.67
CA PHE A 616 -3.22 0.70 -9.04
C PHE A 616 -2.40 1.74 -9.81
N PHE A 617 -2.00 1.40 -11.03
CA PHE A 617 -1.18 2.27 -11.88
C PHE A 617 0.06 2.86 -11.17
N PRO A 618 0.96 2.04 -10.58
CA PRO A 618 2.14 2.54 -9.88
C PRO A 618 3.08 3.26 -10.84
N LEU A 619 3.58 4.43 -10.46
CA LEU A 619 4.50 5.25 -11.25
C LEU A 619 5.79 5.56 -10.48
N ASN A 620 6.21 4.67 -9.57
CA ASN A 620 7.45 4.84 -8.82
C ASN A 620 8.65 4.91 -9.76
N LYS A 621 9.46 5.96 -9.58
CA LYS A 621 10.56 6.32 -10.48
C LYS A 621 11.88 5.77 -10.00
N VAL A 622 12.06 5.73 -8.68
CA VAL A 622 13.32 5.33 -8.07
C VAL A 622 13.12 4.37 -6.89
N ARG A 623 14.17 3.58 -6.64
CA ARG A 623 14.32 2.75 -5.45
C ARG A 623 15.72 2.92 -4.86
N TRP A 624 15.84 2.86 -3.54
CA TRP A 624 17.06 3.21 -2.81
C TRP A 624 17.68 2.01 -2.09
N GLN A 625 18.98 1.79 -2.31
CA GLN A 625 19.78 0.93 -1.44
C GLN A 625 20.51 1.82 -0.44
N ALA A 626 19.85 2.07 0.69
CA ALA A 626 20.31 2.87 1.82
C ALA A 626 19.61 2.37 3.10
N ASP A 627 20.16 2.71 4.26
CA ASP A 627 19.42 2.55 5.52
C ASP A 627 18.47 3.75 5.69
N PRO A 628 17.14 3.55 5.68
CA PRO A 628 16.16 4.62 5.89
C PRO A 628 16.29 5.33 7.24
N ARG A 629 17.01 4.76 8.22
CA ARG A 629 17.30 5.41 9.50
C ARG A 629 18.41 6.47 9.42
N ASP A 630 19.22 6.38 8.38
CA ASP A 630 20.45 7.15 8.17
C ASP A 630 20.32 8.15 7.03
N THR A 631 19.19 8.15 6.32
CA THR A 631 18.94 9.03 5.18
C THR A 631 17.58 9.68 5.23
N ALA A 632 17.48 10.88 4.65
CA ALA A 632 16.20 11.47 4.26
C ALA A 632 16.24 11.80 2.77
N ILE A 633 15.16 11.51 2.05
CA ILE A 633 15.07 11.60 0.60
C ILE A 633 13.73 12.24 0.22
N ARG A 634 13.77 13.18 -0.72
CA ARG A 634 12.56 13.62 -1.43
C ARG A 634 12.81 13.65 -2.93
N VAL A 635 11.87 13.11 -3.68
CA VAL A 635 11.86 12.93 -5.13
C VAL A 635 10.67 13.69 -5.68
N LYS A 636 10.96 14.75 -6.43
CA LYS A 636 9.97 15.53 -7.14
C LYS A 636 9.88 15.01 -8.56
N ASN A 637 8.76 14.39 -8.92
CA ASN A 637 8.55 13.85 -10.25
C ASN A 637 7.97 14.91 -11.18
N ARG A 638 8.75 15.31 -12.20
CA ARG A 638 8.29 16.14 -13.32
C ARG A 638 8.19 15.24 -14.55
N THR A 639 7.38 15.65 -15.53
CA THR A 639 7.15 14.87 -16.76
C THR A 639 8.47 14.48 -17.46
N ASP A 640 9.45 15.38 -17.50
CA ASP A 640 10.70 15.19 -18.25
C ASP A 640 11.93 14.90 -17.38
N PHE A 641 11.82 15.05 -16.05
CA PHE A 641 12.94 14.87 -15.13
C PHE A 641 12.50 14.64 -13.68
N LEU A 642 13.43 14.19 -12.84
CA LEU A 642 13.28 14.16 -11.39
C LEU A 642 14.16 15.23 -10.76
N GLU A 643 13.67 15.88 -9.71
CA GLU A 643 14.51 16.62 -8.77
C GLU A 643 14.64 15.82 -7.48
N ILE A 644 15.87 15.60 -7.02
CA ILE A 644 16.14 14.75 -5.88
C ILE A 644 16.99 15.51 -4.87
N ASP A 645 16.52 15.54 -3.64
CA ASP A 645 17.31 15.96 -2.48
C ASP A 645 17.51 14.75 -1.55
N LEU A 646 18.75 14.54 -1.13
CA LEU A 646 19.13 13.46 -0.24
C LEU A 646 20.02 14.00 0.87
N HIS A 647 19.70 13.66 2.12
CA HIS A 647 20.50 13.98 3.30
C HIS A 647 21.09 12.70 3.93
N ASN A 648 22.37 12.76 4.30
CA ASN A 648 23.07 11.72 5.06
C ASN A 648 23.26 12.16 6.52
N PHE A 649 22.71 11.40 7.47
CA PHE A 649 22.81 11.65 8.91
C PHE A 649 23.99 10.94 9.59
N GLN A 650 24.77 10.16 8.85
CA GLN A 650 25.88 9.42 9.44
C GLN A 650 27.11 10.30 9.54
N PRO A 651 27.92 10.17 10.62
CA PRO A 651 29.16 10.90 10.80
C PRO A 651 30.30 10.39 9.86
N SER A 652 29.97 9.51 8.93
CA SER A 652 30.86 8.95 7.91
C SER A 652 30.25 9.09 6.52
N VAL A 653 31.11 9.12 5.49
CA VAL A 653 30.67 9.09 4.09
C VAL A 653 29.83 7.83 3.86
N GLN A 654 28.62 8.00 3.32
CA GLN A 654 27.75 6.89 2.95
C GLN A 654 27.84 6.62 1.45
N SER A 655 27.80 5.33 1.08
CA SER A 655 27.65 4.89 -0.31
C SER A 655 26.21 4.47 -0.52
N ILE A 656 25.46 5.27 -1.26
CA ILE A 656 24.03 5.06 -1.50
C ILE A 656 23.86 4.72 -2.97
N ARG A 657 23.08 3.69 -3.28
CA ARG A 657 22.72 3.35 -4.66
C ARG A 657 21.27 3.74 -4.90
N MET A 658 21.03 4.43 -6.00
CA MET A 658 19.71 4.70 -6.56
C MET A 658 19.51 3.78 -7.77
N GLU A 659 18.37 3.12 -7.85
CA GLU A 659 17.90 2.38 -9.01
C GLU A 659 16.78 3.18 -9.69
N LEU A 660 16.85 3.30 -11.02
CA LEU A 660 15.75 3.76 -11.86
C LEU A 660 14.81 2.58 -12.12
N VAL A 661 13.54 2.76 -11.81
CA VAL A 661 12.52 1.70 -11.93
C VAL A 661 11.96 1.64 -13.35
N ASP A 662 11.72 2.80 -13.96
CA ASP A 662 11.03 2.95 -15.25
C ASP A 662 11.96 3.36 -16.41
N ALA A 663 13.28 3.43 -16.17
CA ALA A 663 14.28 3.80 -17.17
C ALA A 663 15.54 2.93 -17.09
N GLU A 664 16.06 2.51 -18.25
CA GLU A 664 17.33 1.75 -18.35
C GLU A 664 18.55 2.66 -18.52
N GLU A 665 18.35 3.88 -19.02
CA GLU A 665 19.36 4.92 -19.18
C GLU A 665 18.75 6.29 -18.85
N ALA A 666 19.55 7.17 -18.24
CA ALA A 666 19.19 8.56 -17.95
C ALA A 666 20.45 9.43 -17.86
N TYR A 667 20.29 10.70 -17.49
CA TYR A 667 21.38 11.62 -17.26
C TYR A 667 21.23 12.28 -15.89
N VAL A 668 22.31 12.43 -15.15
CA VAL A 668 22.31 13.16 -13.88
C VAL A 668 22.92 14.53 -14.10
N GLU A 669 22.16 15.58 -13.83
CA GLU A 669 22.64 16.95 -13.76
C GLU A 669 22.87 17.34 -12.29
N TRP A 670 24.12 17.63 -11.97
CA TRP A 670 24.52 18.10 -10.64
C TRP A 670 24.31 19.60 -10.49
N GLU A 671 24.26 20.13 -9.26
CA GLU A 671 24.17 21.58 -9.00
C GLU A 671 25.28 22.40 -9.69
N SER A 672 26.44 21.79 -9.97
CA SER A 672 27.52 22.44 -10.72
C SER A 672 27.23 22.60 -12.22
N GLY A 673 26.08 22.12 -12.71
CA GLY A 673 25.73 22.02 -14.13
C GLY A 673 26.45 20.88 -14.86
N HIS A 674 27.20 20.03 -14.15
CA HIS A 674 27.85 18.88 -14.78
C HIS A 674 26.80 17.80 -15.06
N ILE A 675 26.78 17.29 -16.29
CA ILE A 675 25.87 16.22 -16.71
C ILE A 675 26.68 14.95 -16.94
N GLN A 676 26.24 13.85 -16.34
CA GLN A 676 26.81 12.53 -16.55
C GLN A 676 25.74 11.53 -16.98
N PRO A 677 26.00 10.66 -17.98
CA PRO A 677 25.09 9.57 -18.29
C PRO A 677 25.11 8.54 -17.17
N ILE A 678 23.94 7.97 -16.87
CA ILE A 678 23.78 6.83 -15.98
C ILE A 678 22.98 5.74 -16.70
N SER A 679 23.26 4.50 -16.32
CA SER A 679 22.38 3.37 -16.66
C SER A 679 21.26 3.27 -15.60
N LYS A 680 20.68 2.08 -15.45
CA LYS A 680 19.70 1.75 -14.40
C LYS A 680 20.10 2.13 -12.97
N HIS A 681 21.40 2.21 -12.67
CA HIS A 681 21.88 2.55 -11.33
C HIS A 681 22.79 3.78 -11.29
N LEU A 682 22.65 4.57 -10.23
CA LEU A 682 23.56 5.64 -9.82
C LEU A 682 24.15 5.33 -8.44
N HIS A 683 25.47 5.44 -8.31
CA HIS A 683 26.18 5.31 -7.03
C HIS A 683 26.58 6.70 -6.52
N LEU A 684 26.10 7.05 -5.33
CA LEU A 684 26.33 8.31 -4.66
C LEU A 684 27.30 8.10 -3.48
N HIS A 685 28.25 9.03 -3.33
CA HIS A 685 29.10 9.14 -2.15
C HIS A 685 28.75 10.44 -1.43
N VAL A 686 27.97 10.34 -0.35
CA VAL A 686 27.42 11.50 0.35
C VAL A 686 28.24 11.76 1.59
N SER A 687 28.71 13.01 1.75
CA SER A 687 29.57 13.38 2.87
C SER A 687 28.81 13.29 4.21
N PRO A 688 29.51 13.20 5.34
CA PRO A 688 28.88 13.19 6.66
C PRO A 688 27.99 14.41 6.90
N ASP A 689 26.87 14.22 7.56
CA ASP A 689 25.94 15.28 8.02
C ASP A 689 25.64 16.32 6.93
N SER A 690 25.43 15.86 5.69
CA SER A 690 25.34 16.72 4.51
C SER A 690 24.24 16.30 3.54
N SER A 691 23.77 17.27 2.77
CA SER A 691 22.81 17.05 1.70
C SER A 691 23.49 17.09 0.32
N VAL A 692 22.91 16.35 -0.62
CA VAL A 692 23.21 16.45 -2.05
C VAL A 692 21.89 16.62 -2.81
N SER A 693 21.92 17.49 -3.82
CA SER A 693 20.80 17.76 -4.70
C SER A 693 21.22 17.56 -6.14
N PHE A 694 20.37 16.94 -6.95
CA PHE A 694 20.64 16.68 -8.36
C PHE A 694 19.34 16.43 -9.13
N LYS A 695 19.42 16.54 -10.46
CA LYS A 695 18.32 16.18 -11.35
C LYS A 695 18.62 14.90 -12.10
N VAL A 696 17.59 14.08 -12.33
CA VAL A 696 17.65 12.94 -13.25
C VAL A 696 16.84 13.30 -14.49
N LEU A 697 17.50 13.45 -15.62
CA LEU A 697 16.90 13.81 -16.90
C LEU A 697 16.70 12.53 -17.72
N TYR A 698 15.47 12.25 -18.16
CA TYR A 698 15.20 11.07 -18.99
C TYR A 698 15.79 11.21 -20.41
N GLU A 699 15.98 12.45 -20.85
CA GLU A 699 16.67 12.78 -22.08
C GLU A 699 17.83 13.75 -21.82
N MET A 700 18.90 13.65 -22.62
CA MET A 700 20.01 14.59 -22.53
C MET A 700 19.52 16.01 -22.84
N PRO A 701 19.75 17.01 -21.98
CA PRO A 701 19.31 18.36 -22.28
C PRO A 701 20.05 18.84 -23.52
N ILE A 702 19.28 19.36 -24.47
CA ILE A 702 19.82 19.95 -25.69
C ILE A 702 20.56 21.20 -25.23
N SER A 703 21.87 21.33 -25.53
CA SER A 703 22.59 22.57 -25.25
C SER A 703 21.79 23.73 -25.85
N ALA A 704 21.62 24.82 -25.11
CA ALA A 704 20.81 25.99 -25.50
C ALA A 704 21.16 26.60 -26.87
N GLU A 705 22.21 26.13 -27.55
CA GLU A 705 22.63 26.53 -28.89
C GLU A 705 22.07 25.64 -30.03
N ALA A 706 21.31 24.58 -29.72
CA ALA A 706 20.75 23.65 -30.71
C ALA A 706 19.22 23.77 -30.91
N GLU A 707 18.65 24.97 -30.70
CA GLU A 707 17.24 25.25 -31.02
C GLU A 707 16.94 25.25 -32.53
N ASP A 708 17.95 25.39 -33.40
CA ASP A 708 17.78 25.47 -34.87
C ASP A 708 17.96 24.12 -35.58
N VAL A 709 17.35 23.02 -35.09
CA VAL A 709 17.42 21.71 -35.76
C VAL A 709 16.19 21.45 -36.61
N GLU A 710 16.27 21.81 -37.89
CA GLU A 710 15.25 21.45 -38.87
C GLU A 710 15.51 20.05 -39.41
N VAL A 711 14.70 19.08 -38.98
CA VAL A 711 14.59 17.79 -39.66
C VAL A 711 13.35 17.78 -40.53
N THR A 712 13.56 17.58 -41.83
CA THR A 712 12.49 17.32 -42.80
C THR A 712 12.63 15.93 -43.36
N VAL A 713 11.56 15.16 -43.23
CA VAL A 713 11.50 13.77 -43.62
C VAL A 713 10.53 13.62 -44.79
N TYR A 714 10.98 12.98 -45.85
CA TYR A 714 10.16 12.74 -47.03
C TYR A 714 10.04 11.23 -47.27
N PRO A 715 8.81 10.68 -47.26
CA PRO A 715 8.61 9.29 -47.66
C PRO A 715 9.03 9.13 -49.12
N ASN A 716 9.80 8.07 -49.42
CA ASN A 716 10.12 7.72 -50.79
C ASN A 716 9.01 6.78 -51.31
N PRO A 717 8.14 7.21 -52.24
CA PRO A 717 6.99 6.41 -52.66
C PRO A 717 7.36 5.17 -53.48
N PHE A 718 8.63 5.02 -53.85
CA PHE A 718 9.09 3.94 -54.74
C PHE A 718 9.93 2.86 -54.05
N ILE A 719 10.37 3.07 -52.80
CA ILE A 719 11.27 2.17 -52.05
C ILE A 719 10.96 2.32 -50.55
N ASN A 720 10.97 1.24 -49.75
CA ASN A 720 10.90 1.25 -48.27
C ASN A 720 12.10 2.00 -47.64
N SER A 721 12.15 3.29 -47.87
CA SER A 721 13.23 4.18 -47.47
C SER A 721 12.65 5.54 -47.16
N VAL A 722 13.31 6.21 -46.24
CA VAL A 722 12.98 7.54 -45.81
C VAL A 722 14.17 8.42 -46.17
N ASN A 723 13.92 9.45 -46.97
CA ASN A 723 14.93 10.49 -47.18
C ASN A 723 14.77 11.51 -46.07
N TYR A 724 15.88 11.99 -45.53
CA TYR A 724 15.88 13.02 -44.52
C TYR A 724 16.87 14.13 -44.87
N ILE A 725 16.49 15.33 -44.46
CA ILE A 725 17.36 16.51 -44.42
C ILE A 725 17.44 16.89 -42.95
N VAL A 726 18.66 17.00 -42.43
CA VAL A 726 18.92 17.53 -41.09
C VAL A 726 19.75 18.78 -41.25
N SER A 727 19.22 19.91 -40.84
CA SER A 727 19.96 21.17 -40.75
C SER A 727 20.13 21.55 -39.28
N TRP A 728 21.31 22.02 -38.90
CA TRP A 728 21.59 22.51 -37.55
C TRP A 728 22.72 23.54 -37.56
N LYS A 729 22.83 24.32 -36.49
CA LYS A 729 23.98 25.20 -36.25
C LYS A 729 24.91 24.58 -35.21
N SER A 730 26.22 24.72 -35.38
CA SER A 730 27.20 24.17 -34.45
C SER A 730 28.42 25.08 -34.33
N GLU A 731 29.00 25.24 -33.15
CA GLU A 731 30.33 25.85 -32.97
C GLU A 731 31.46 24.80 -33.04
N TYR A 732 31.10 23.52 -33.09
CA TYR A 732 32.05 22.41 -33.23
C TYR A 732 32.48 22.23 -34.69
N GLU A 733 33.77 22.06 -34.91
CA GLU A 733 34.35 21.67 -36.20
C GLU A 733 35.11 20.34 -36.04
N GLY A 734 34.69 19.31 -36.78
CA GLY A 734 35.28 17.99 -36.67
C GLY A 734 34.38 16.86 -37.15
N GLU A 735 34.74 15.63 -36.80
CA GLU A 735 34.00 14.45 -37.23
C GLU A 735 32.75 14.20 -36.37
N GLY A 736 31.66 13.82 -37.03
CA GLY A 736 30.42 13.46 -36.37
C GLY A 736 29.69 12.32 -37.05
N ARG A 737 28.47 12.05 -36.59
CA ARG A 737 27.56 11.11 -37.23
C ARG A 737 26.10 11.47 -36.98
N VAL A 738 25.25 11.14 -37.94
CA VAL A 738 23.80 11.10 -37.77
C VAL A 738 23.41 9.67 -37.43
N GLU A 739 22.63 9.48 -36.39
CA GLU A 739 22.12 8.18 -35.96
C GLU A 739 20.60 8.21 -35.86
N ILE A 740 19.95 7.09 -36.15
CA ILE A 740 18.52 6.89 -35.90
C ILE A 740 18.41 5.75 -34.91
N LEU A 741 17.74 6.01 -33.79
CA LEU A 741 17.46 5.04 -32.74
C LEU A 741 15.98 4.66 -32.75
N ASN A 742 15.72 3.43 -32.34
CA ASN A 742 14.38 2.89 -32.09
C ASN A 742 13.90 3.30 -30.67
N LEU A 743 12.65 2.99 -30.30
CA LEU A 743 12.05 3.37 -29.01
C LEU A 743 12.76 2.75 -27.79
N GLN A 744 13.43 1.61 -27.97
CA GLN A 744 14.26 0.98 -26.93
C GLN A 744 15.72 1.51 -26.94
N GLY A 745 16.00 2.60 -27.65
CA GLY A 745 17.32 3.24 -27.70
C GLY A 745 18.33 2.53 -28.60
N LYS A 746 17.94 1.47 -29.31
CA LYS A 746 18.84 0.69 -30.17
C LYS A 746 19.08 1.42 -31.50
N GLU A 747 20.35 1.51 -31.89
CA GLU A 747 20.75 2.07 -33.18
C GLU A 747 20.27 1.21 -34.35
N VAL A 748 19.50 1.83 -35.25
CA VAL A 748 18.98 1.20 -36.47
C VAL A 748 19.56 1.80 -37.75
N TYR A 749 20.24 2.95 -37.65
CA TYR A 749 20.94 3.58 -38.76
C TYR A 749 22.05 4.51 -38.28
N ARG A 750 23.13 4.60 -39.05
CA ARG A 750 24.27 5.50 -38.81
C ARG A 750 24.83 6.03 -40.12
N GLN A 751 25.10 7.34 -40.18
CA GLN A 751 25.81 8.00 -41.27
C GLN A 751 26.92 8.90 -40.69
N PRO A 752 28.20 8.64 -40.98
CA PRO A 752 29.27 9.57 -40.61
C PRO A 752 29.16 10.88 -41.38
N ILE A 753 29.51 11.99 -40.72
CA ILE A 753 29.43 13.34 -41.27
C ILE A 753 30.66 14.16 -40.85
N GLN A 754 30.93 15.24 -41.59
CA GLN A 754 31.86 16.29 -41.16
C GLN A 754 31.05 17.49 -40.72
N ILE A 755 31.31 17.97 -39.51
CA ILE A 755 30.63 19.10 -38.89
C ILE A 755 31.55 20.31 -39.05
N LYS A 756 30.98 21.43 -39.51
CA LYS A 756 31.67 22.72 -39.62
C LYS A 756 31.12 23.67 -38.57
N SER A 757 31.95 24.61 -38.13
CA SER A 757 31.47 25.76 -37.37
C SER A 757 30.49 26.59 -38.24
N GLY A 758 29.32 26.93 -37.69
CA GLY A 758 28.21 27.60 -38.38
C GLY A 758 27.08 26.65 -38.78
N ASN A 759 26.43 26.93 -39.91
CA ASN A 759 25.28 26.15 -40.40
C ASN A 759 25.74 24.88 -41.11
N ASN A 760 25.14 23.76 -40.74
CA ASN A 760 25.38 22.45 -41.31
C ASN A 760 24.07 21.90 -41.88
N THR A 761 24.18 21.18 -43.00
CA THR A 761 23.06 20.43 -43.57
C THR A 761 23.56 19.09 -44.07
N VAL A 762 22.87 18.03 -43.67
CA VAL A 762 23.15 16.66 -44.10
C VAL A 762 21.92 16.08 -44.77
N PHE A 763 22.17 15.49 -45.94
CA PHE A 763 21.20 14.70 -46.67
C PHE A 763 21.53 13.24 -46.44
N GLY A 764 20.52 12.44 -46.12
CA GLY A 764 20.68 11.01 -45.95
C GLY A 764 19.46 10.23 -46.41
N ARG A 765 19.68 8.94 -46.59
CA ARG A 765 18.64 7.98 -46.94
C ARG A 765 18.76 6.81 -45.99
N TRP A 766 17.70 6.58 -45.23
CA TRP A 766 17.57 5.44 -44.35
C TRP A 766 16.66 4.39 -44.99
N LEU A 767 17.12 3.14 -45.08
CA LEU A 767 16.30 2.00 -45.50
C LEU A 767 15.54 1.47 -44.28
N VAL A 768 14.22 1.55 -44.30
CA VAL A 768 13.38 1.04 -43.21
C VAL A 768 13.28 -0.47 -43.39
N GLY A 769 13.83 -1.24 -42.44
CA GLY A 769 13.90 -2.70 -42.52
C GLY A 769 12.53 -3.35 -42.76
N THR A 770 12.49 -4.37 -43.62
CA THR A 770 11.26 -5.04 -44.08
C THR A 770 10.65 -6.05 -43.08
N ASN A 771 11.15 -6.12 -41.83
CA ASN A 771 10.65 -7.08 -40.87
C ASN A 771 9.30 -6.64 -40.30
N LYS A 772 8.26 -7.42 -40.60
CA LYS A 772 6.84 -7.17 -40.32
C LYS A 772 6.44 -7.18 -38.83
N THR A 773 7.33 -7.46 -37.90
CA THR A 773 6.96 -7.78 -36.51
C THR A 773 7.17 -6.66 -35.48
N ALA A 774 7.67 -5.49 -35.85
CA ALA A 774 7.55 -4.28 -35.03
C ALA A 774 7.76 -3.06 -35.93
N LEU A 775 6.67 -2.53 -36.50
CA LEU A 775 6.72 -1.21 -37.11
C LEU A 775 6.60 -0.19 -35.98
N GLU A 776 7.73 0.18 -35.38
CA GLU A 776 7.76 1.27 -34.41
C GLU A 776 7.28 2.56 -35.08
N SER A 777 6.33 3.25 -34.44
CA SER A 777 5.72 4.50 -34.92
C SER A 777 6.59 5.72 -34.63
N VAL A 778 7.69 5.53 -33.90
CA VAL A 778 8.50 6.61 -33.35
C VAL A 778 9.97 6.23 -33.40
N TYR A 779 10.81 7.13 -33.93
CA TYR A 779 12.26 7.00 -33.93
C TYR A 779 12.87 8.28 -33.35
N VAL A 780 14.14 8.24 -32.98
CA VAL A 780 14.90 9.43 -32.59
C VAL A 780 16.08 9.60 -33.53
N LEU A 781 16.07 10.68 -34.31
CA LEU A 781 17.24 11.10 -35.06
C LEU A 781 18.16 11.90 -34.13
N ARG A 782 19.45 11.60 -34.12
CA ARG A 782 20.47 12.31 -33.34
C ARG A 782 21.64 12.70 -34.24
N VAL A 783 22.24 13.85 -34.00
CA VAL A 783 23.54 14.24 -34.56
C VAL A 783 24.55 14.23 -33.41
N MET A 784 25.66 13.53 -33.62
CA MET A 784 26.69 13.30 -32.63
C MET A 784 28.02 13.90 -33.10
N ALA A 785 28.74 14.59 -32.21
CA ALA A 785 30.15 14.97 -32.35
C ALA A 785 30.99 14.09 -31.41
N GLY A 786 31.71 13.10 -31.94
CA GLY A 786 32.35 12.08 -31.11
C GLY A 786 31.33 11.31 -30.24
N LYS A 787 31.35 11.50 -28.91
CA LYS A 787 30.36 10.91 -27.97
C LYS A 787 29.26 11.88 -27.55
N GLU A 788 29.37 13.15 -27.91
CA GLU A 788 28.44 14.20 -27.49
C GLU A 788 27.30 14.34 -28.49
N ARG A 789 26.07 14.49 -27.99
CA ARG A 789 24.90 14.75 -28.82
C ARG A 789 24.76 16.25 -29.03
N ILE A 790 24.84 16.69 -30.28
CA ILE A 790 24.74 18.11 -30.64
C ILE A 790 23.36 18.50 -31.18
N ALA A 791 22.56 17.53 -31.61
CA ALA A 791 21.17 17.75 -32.04
C ALA A 791 20.35 16.46 -31.92
N SER A 792 19.04 16.59 -31.71
CA SER A 792 18.12 15.46 -31.84
C SER A 792 16.71 15.87 -32.18
N LYS A 793 15.97 15.01 -32.87
CA LYS A 793 14.55 15.20 -33.15
C LYS A 793 13.82 13.86 -33.15
N LYS A 794 12.69 13.83 -32.44
CA LYS A 794 11.74 12.71 -32.47
C LYS A 794 11.06 12.68 -33.83
N LEU A 795 11.10 11.54 -34.49
CA LEU A 795 10.45 11.26 -35.76
C LEU A 795 9.21 10.43 -35.48
N ILE A 796 8.03 10.98 -35.70
CA ILE A 796 6.78 10.24 -35.59
C ILE A 796 6.35 9.86 -37.00
N ARG A 797 6.12 8.56 -37.22
CA ARG A 797 5.59 8.03 -38.46
C ARG A 797 4.07 8.23 -38.45
N ASN A 798 3.59 9.17 -39.25
CA ASN A 798 2.17 9.28 -39.60
C ASN A 798 1.74 8.17 -40.54
#